data_AF-A0A0J1JIC9-F1
#
_entry.id   AF-A0A0J1JIC9-F1
#
_cell.length_a   1.000
_cell.length_b   1.000
_cell.length_c   1.000
_cell.angle_alpha   90.00
_cell.angle_beta   90.00
_cell.angle_gamma   90.00
#
_symmetry.space_group_name_H-M   'P 1'
#
loop_
_entity.id
_entity.type
_entity.pdbx_description
1 polymer ?
#
loop_
_entity_poly.entity_id
_entity_poly.type
_entity_poly.pdbx_seq_one_letter_code
_entity_poly.pdbx_strand_id
1 'polypeptide(L)'
;MAMFWNLWAIICTVVFFALMVGVVLQYWRRNKEANQDTVIGTFDGIDETDAPPPKLLFVAYAIAFALSFGYLILYPGLGDWPGLVTWQQSDDKLSHPTTNLDEQFEQIQDTSLSALATQPDIVASGRILFQTHCAACHRDNAQGAKHFPNLIDNVWLYGGTDEAIIHSIEKGRNGAMPGWVDVLNQDQIAKMSYYLASLNQRHTDVPPVKVELGQGLFMQYCASCHGNGTIANQSLGIPTLADDVWLHGGSIEEIQHTIRSGINNVMPAFENQLSHNEILALGAYITKARLDEDGKLAQLEASAIERGEYLAHAGDCVACHSAEGGEPFAGGLPFVTPFGTIYSTNITPHVTEGIGSYTYEDFKAALVDGKGKHGYLYPAMPYTSYQYVSEEDMHDLWEYMQSITAVSRQNDKNAMMFPANIRLGLLGWNIVFMDTAPLDLTLPSALERKVDDVEKWQKGKYLVAGLGHCSECHTPRNIAQALEEKRIFQGNIIDGWNAPGITATELFVDGWDITSLTDFLHTGHSSKGSAFAGMADVIKNSLSLMTRDDIEAMSYYLLAGDTNNFLAEGSQRLQPSGFTDAAYQSDIYQTYNQTCGACHGEDGKGRDPIAPTLLNNGIIMHQDPFNTIAVTIRGLQPTYLDKDRNFMPMASFEDILSDHKLAELITFVRSYLGAREKPVTAEDVKSVREQLEKAGYTEGLHTTPYMYEQRDGNINMN
;
A
#
# COMPACT_ATOMS: atom_id res chain seq x y z
N MET A 1 12.44 58.97 -20.67
CA MET A 1 13.84 58.58 -20.98
C MET A 1 14.71 59.84 -21.03
N ALA A 2 16.05 59.79 -20.99
CA ALA A 2 16.85 61.02 -21.22
C ALA A 2 16.66 61.49 -22.67
N MET A 3 16.58 62.82 -22.90
CA MET A 3 16.25 63.40 -24.22
C MET A 3 17.10 62.85 -25.37
N PHE A 4 18.39 62.60 -25.13
CA PHE A 4 19.28 61.97 -26.09
C PHE A 4 18.80 60.58 -26.54
N TRP A 5 18.50 59.69 -25.59
CA TRP A 5 18.09 58.31 -25.87
C TRP A 5 16.71 58.24 -26.54
N ASN A 6 15.79 59.13 -26.15
CA ASN A 6 14.48 59.26 -26.79
C ASN A 6 14.61 59.64 -28.27
N LEU A 7 15.36 60.71 -28.57
CA LEU A 7 15.61 61.13 -29.95
C LEU A 7 16.39 60.07 -30.75
N TRP A 8 17.39 59.44 -30.14
CA TRP A 8 18.15 58.36 -30.77
C TRP A 8 17.25 57.19 -31.20
N ALA A 9 16.38 56.71 -30.31
CA ALA A 9 15.47 55.61 -30.59
C ALA A 9 14.48 55.95 -31.72
N ILE A 10 13.88 57.14 -31.68
CA ILE A 10 12.97 57.62 -32.72
C ILE A 10 13.69 57.70 -34.07
N ILE A 11 14.85 58.35 -34.12
CA ILE A 11 15.60 58.56 -35.36
C ILE A 11 16.04 57.22 -35.96
N CYS A 12 16.65 56.34 -35.18
CA CYS A 12 17.09 55.03 -35.67
C CYS A 12 15.92 54.18 -36.18
N THR A 13 14.77 54.22 -35.50
CA THR A 13 13.57 53.46 -35.91
C THR A 13 13.01 54.01 -37.21
N VAL A 14 12.84 55.33 -37.34
CA VAL A 14 12.32 55.96 -38.57
C VAL A 14 13.28 55.74 -39.74
N VAL A 15 14.60 55.89 -39.52
CA VAL A 15 15.61 55.64 -40.55
C VAL A 15 15.60 54.18 -40.99
N PHE A 16 15.49 53.24 -40.05
CA PHE A 16 15.40 51.81 -40.38
C PHE A 16 14.16 51.51 -41.24
N PHE A 17 12.98 51.99 -40.86
CA PHE A 17 11.77 51.80 -41.65
C PHE A 17 11.87 52.45 -43.04
N ALA A 18 12.42 53.66 -43.13
CA ALA A 18 12.62 54.34 -44.40
C ALA A 18 13.59 53.57 -45.32
N LEU A 19 14.68 53.03 -44.78
CA LEU A 19 15.62 52.19 -45.52
C LEU A 19 14.97 50.89 -45.97
N MET A 20 14.23 50.21 -45.09
CA MET A 20 13.56 48.94 -45.41
C MET A 20 12.49 49.11 -46.49
N VAL A 21 11.65 50.14 -46.37
CA VAL A 21 10.67 50.49 -47.41
C VAL A 21 11.40 50.85 -48.71
N GLY A 22 12.51 51.58 -48.63
CA GLY A 22 13.37 51.90 -49.77
C GLY A 22 13.91 50.65 -50.49
N VAL A 23 14.45 49.68 -49.75
CA VAL A 23 14.94 48.40 -50.28
C VAL A 23 13.80 47.63 -50.94
N VAL A 24 12.66 47.48 -50.28
CA VAL A 24 11.52 46.74 -50.84
C VAL A 24 10.98 47.40 -52.10
N LEU A 25 10.88 48.74 -52.13
CA LEU A 25 10.49 49.49 -53.32
C LEU A 25 11.52 49.37 -54.45
N GLN A 26 12.82 49.37 -54.13
CA GLN A 26 13.88 49.16 -55.11
C GLN A 26 13.79 47.76 -55.74
N TYR A 27 13.64 46.72 -54.92
CA TYR A 27 13.45 45.35 -55.41
C TYR A 27 12.16 45.20 -56.21
N TRP A 28 11.06 45.82 -55.78
CA TRP A 28 9.81 45.83 -56.54
C TRP A 28 9.93 46.51 -57.91
N ARG A 29 10.73 47.58 -58.02
CA ARG A 29 11.02 48.24 -59.30
C ARG A 29 11.88 47.35 -60.21
N ARG A 30 12.95 46.75 -59.66
CA ARG A 30 13.85 45.85 -60.41
C ARG A 30 13.16 44.54 -60.83
N ASN A 31 12.15 44.10 -60.09
CA ASN A 31 11.33 42.93 -60.41
C ASN A 31 10.69 42.99 -61.81
N LYS A 32 10.47 44.18 -62.37
CA LYS A 32 9.91 44.34 -63.73
C LYS A 32 10.88 43.94 -64.85
N GLU A 33 12.17 43.87 -64.54
CA GLU A 33 13.25 43.56 -65.47
C GLU A 33 13.82 42.15 -65.26
N ALA A 34 13.33 41.42 -64.24
CA ALA A 34 13.79 40.09 -63.86
C ALA A 34 13.35 39.01 -64.85
N ASN A 35 14.26 38.10 -65.21
CA ASN A 35 14.01 37.01 -66.14
C ASN A 35 14.46 35.66 -65.55
N GLN A 36 13.48 34.80 -65.24
CA GLN A 36 13.71 33.49 -64.63
C GLN A 36 14.56 32.55 -65.50
N ASP A 37 14.62 32.77 -66.82
CA ASP A 37 15.42 31.96 -67.74
C ASP A 37 16.90 32.42 -67.79
N THR A 38 17.27 33.45 -67.02
CA THR A 38 18.64 33.99 -66.97
C THR A 38 19.35 33.52 -65.71
N VAL A 39 20.47 32.81 -65.87
CA VAL A 39 21.36 32.41 -64.77
C VAL A 39 22.33 33.56 -64.47
N ILE A 40 22.34 34.03 -63.22
CA ILE A 40 23.17 35.14 -62.75
C ILE A 40 24.50 34.67 -62.13
N GLY A 41 24.59 33.40 -61.73
CA GLY A 41 25.80 32.77 -61.25
C GLY A 41 25.59 31.29 -60.96
N THR A 42 26.68 30.51 -61.01
CA THR A 42 26.68 29.10 -60.64
C THR A 42 27.65 28.89 -59.50
N PHE A 43 27.20 28.28 -58.41
CA PHE A 43 28.03 27.94 -57.27
C PHE A 43 27.74 26.51 -56.81
N ASP A 44 28.78 25.70 -56.69
CA ASP A 44 28.70 24.30 -56.25
C ASP A 44 27.67 23.44 -57.03
N GLY A 45 27.59 23.68 -58.34
CA GLY A 45 26.66 22.98 -59.24
C GLY A 45 25.20 23.44 -59.15
N ILE A 46 24.92 24.52 -58.41
CA ILE A 46 23.59 25.14 -58.32
C ILE A 46 23.60 26.46 -59.11
N ASP A 47 22.68 26.58 -60.05
CA ASP A 47 22.45 27.81 -60.82
C ASP A 47 21.48 28.72 -60.08
N GLU A 48 21.92 29.93 -59.74
CA GLU A 48 21.03 31.00 -59.26
C GLU A 48 20.43 31.72 -60.47
N THR A 49 19.09 31.74 -60.55
CA THR A 49 18.36 32.43 -61.62
C THR A 49 17.88 33.80 -61.18
N ASP A 50 17.75 34.73 -62.13
CA ASP A 50 17.16 36.07 -61.90
C ASP A 50 15.62 36.00 -61.86
N ALA A 51 15.10 35.08 -61.05
CA ALA A 51 13.66 34.86 -60.95
C ALA A 51 12.98 36.02 -60.20
N PRO A 52 11.84 36.54 -60.71
CA PRO A 52 11.10 37.60 -60.03
C PRO A 52 10.55 37.09 -58.68
N PRO A 53 10.77 37.81 -57.55
CA PRO A 53 10.18 37.41 -56.29
C PRO A 53 8.64 37.41 -56.36
N PRO A 54 7.95 36.49 -55.65
CA PRO A 54 6.50 36.39 -55.69
C PRO A 54 5.81 37.71 -55.32
N LYS A 55 4.81 38.13 -56.10
CA LYS A 55 4.03 39.35 -55.81
C LYS A 55 3.40 39.32 -54.41
N LEU A 56 3.02 38.13 -53.94
CA LEU A 56 2.49 37.91 -52.59
C LEU A 56 3.46 38.36 -51.50
N LEU A 57 4.77 38.15 -51.69
CA LEU A 57 5.80 38.55 -50.72
C LEU A 57 5.84 40.08 -50.55
N PHE A 58 5.75 40.83 -51.65
CA PHE A 58 5.69 42.30 -51.60
C PHE A 58 4.42 42.81 -50.92
N VAL A 59 3.27 42.16 -51.16
CA VAL A 59 2.01 42.47 -50.47
C VAL A 59 2.10 42.16 -48.98
N ALA A 60 2.71 41.04 -48.61
CA ALA A 60 2.92 40.66 -47.22
C ALA A 60 3.84 41.67 -46.49
N TYR A 61 4.94 42.09 -47.11
CA TYR A 61 5.79 43.16 -46.56
C TYR A 61 5.04 44.48 -46.40
N ALA A 62 4.23 44.88 -47.39
CA ALA A 62 3.45 46.11 -47.30
C ALA A 62 2.46 46.07 -46.12
N ILE A 63 1.76 44.94 -45.95
CA ILE A 63 0.84 44.73 -44.81
C ILE A 63 1.62 44.75 -43.49
N ALA A 64 2.75 44.05 -43.41
CA ALA A 64 3.57 44.00 -42.20
C ALA A 64 4.10 45.38 -41.80
N PHE A 65 4.58 46.19 -42.76
CA PHE A 65 5.00 47.57 -42.49
C PHE A 65 3.82 48.46 -42.06
N ALA A 66 2.65 48.31 -42.69
CA ALA A 66 1.45 49.05 -42.30
C ALA A 66 0.99 48.70 -40.88
N LEU A 67 0.98 47.41 -40.52
CA LEU A 67 0.67 46.95 -39.17
C LEU A 67 1.71 47.43 -38.16
N SER A 68 3.00 47.37 -38.50
CA SER A 68 4.08 47.83 -37.60
C SER A 68 4.01 49.33 -37.35
N PHE A 69 3.75 50.12 -38.41
CA PHE A 69 3.56 51.56 -38.27
C PHE A 69 2.30 51.88 -37.47
N GLY A 70 1.19 51.19 -37.74
CA GLY A 70 -0.04 51.28 -36.95
C GLY A 70 0.19 50.93 -35.48
N TYR A 71 0.95 49.87 -35.20
CA TYR A 71 1.28 49.44 -33.85
C TYR A 71 2.10 50.50 -33.10
N LEU A 72 3.15 51.06 -33.72
CA LEU A 72 3.98 52.11 -33.11
C LEU A 72 3.25 53.45 -32.91
N ILE A 73 2.15 53.69 -33.64
CA ILE A 73 1.26 54.83 -33.38
C ILE A 73 0.34 54.52 -32.20
N LEU A 74 -0.22 53.32 -32.15
CA LEU A 74 -1.22 52.92 -31.16
C LEU A 74 -0.60 52.63 -29.79
N TYR A 75 0.57 52.03 -29.75
CA TYR A 75 1.26 51.53 -28.55
C TYR A 75 2.61 52.23 -28.33
N PRO A 76 3.12 52.23 -27.09
CA PRO A 76 4.46 52.73 -26.81
C PRO A 76 5.54 51.91 -27.54
N GLY A 77 6.52 52.59 -28.12
CA GLY A 77 7.60 51.96 -28.88
C GLY A 77 8.51 52.92 -29.65
N LEU A 78 8.02 54.14 -29.97
CA LEU A 78 8.80 55.23 -30.56
C LEU A 78 9.35 56.17 -29.47
N GLY A 79 10.43 55.77 -28.80
CA GLY A 79 11.03 56.57 -27.73
C GLY A 79 10.07 56.76 -26.55
N ASP A 80 9.84 58.00 -26.13
CA ASP A 80 8.87 58.34 -25.06
C ASP A 80 7.43 58.56 -25.58
N TRP A 81 7.12 58.22 -26.85
CA TRP A 81 5.76 58.29 -27.36
C TRP A 81 4.85 57.27 -26.65
N PRO A 82 3.77 57.70 -25.96
CA PRO A 82 2.93 56.81 -25.15
C PRO A 82 1.93 55.96 -25.97
N GLY A 83 1.83 56.17 -27.28
CA GLY A 83 0.78 55.56 -28.10
C GLY A 83 -0.56 56.30 -27.97
N LEU A 84 -1.45 56.10 -28.95
CA LEU A 84 -2.83 56.61 -28.91
C LEU A 84 -3.74 55.83 -27.94
N VAL A 85 -3.39 54.59 -27.60
CA VAL A 85 -4.17 53.70 -26.73
C VAL A 85 -3.80 53.89 -25.25
N THR A 86 -2.80 54.73 -24.94
CA THR A 86 -2.32 55.02 -23.56
C THR A 86 -2.03 53.77 -22.71
N TRP A 87 -1.70 52.65 -23.36
CA TRP A 87 -1.42 51.38 -22.70
C TRP A 87 -0.04 51.40 -22.03
N GLN A 88 0.06 50.88 -20.81
CA GLN A 88 1.33 50.58 -20.14
C GLN A 88 1.40 49.10 -19.77
N GLN A 89 2.59 48.51 -19.86
CA GLN A 89 2.80 47.10 -19.46
C GLN A 89 2.47 46.86 -17.97
N SER A 90 2.51 47.89 -17.12
CA SER A 90 2.07 47.81 -15.72
C SER A 90 0.55 47.68 -15.57
N ASP A 91 -0.22 48.04 -16.58
CA ASP A 91 -1.68 47.85 -16.62
C ASP A 91 -2.02 46.39 -16.94
N ASP A 92 -1.14 45.70 -17.67
CA ASP A 92 -1.17 44.25 -17.90
C ASP A 92 -0.66 43.47 -16.68
N LYS A 93 -0.97 43.94 -15.46
CA LYS A 93 -0.77 43.11 -14.26
C LYS A 93 -1.37 41.74 -14.57
N LEU A 94 -0.56 40.70 -14.46
CA LEU A 94 -1.03 39.37 -14.06
C LEU A 94 -1.64 39.56 -12.67
N SER A 95 -2.78 40.21 -12.60
CA SER A 95 -3.54 40.43 -11.40
C SER A 95 -3.91 39.05 -10.90
N HIS A 96 -3.73 38.84 -9.60
CA HIS A 96 -4.51 37.90 -8.81
C HIS A 96 -5.90 37.73 -9.44
N PRO A 97 -6.46 36.50 -9.51
CA PRO A 97 -7.80 36.30 -10.06
C PRO A 97 -8.68 37.42 -9.49
N THR A 98 -9.27 38.25 -10.36
CA THR A 98 -10.05 39.41 -9.91
C THR A 98 -11.24 38.87 -9.14
N THR A 99 -11.09 38.74 -7.83
CA THR A 99 -12.15 38.32 -6.95
C THR A 99 -12.92 39.57 -6.56
N ASN A 100 -14.24 39.49 -6.58
CA ASN A 100 -15.11 40.50 -6.00
C ASN A 100 -15.26 40.27 -4.48
N LEU A 101 -14.26 39.66 -3.84
CA LEU A 101 -14.31 39.29 -2.43
C LEU A 101 -14.55 40.50 -1.54
N ASP A 102 -13.90 41.63 -1.81
CA ASP A 102 -14.13 42.85 -1.04
C ASP A 102 -15.60 43.30 -1.08
N GLU A 103 -16.23 43.28 -2.26
CA GLU A 103 -17.67 43.58 -2.42
C GLU A 103 -18.56 42.52 -1.78
N GLN A 104 -18.19 41.24 -1.88
CA GLN A 104 -18.93 40.13 -1.26
C GLN A 104 -18.91 40.23 0.28
N PHE A 105 -17.78 40.68 0.85
CA PHE A 105 -17.62 40.85 2.29
C PHE A 105 -18.32 42.11 2.83
N GLU A 106 -18.62 43.13 2.00
CA GLU A 106 -19.35 44.34 2.45
C GLU A 106 -20.72 44.02 3.09
N GLN A 107 -21.35 42.93 2.67
CA GLN A 107 -22.68 42.52 3.14
C GLN A 107 -22.63 41.48 4.28
N ILE A 108 -21.42 41.02 4.65
CA ILE A 108 -21.23 39.97 5.65
C ILE A 108 -20.90 40.60 7.00
N GLN A 109 -21.72 40.30 8.01
CA GLN A 109 -21.51 40.81 9.39
C GLN A 109 -20.71 39.85 10.27
N ASP A 110 -20.86 38.53 10.05
CA ASP A 110 -20.15 37.48 10.78
C ASP A 110 -19.07 36.88 9.89
N THR A 111 -17.82 37.14 10.24
CA THR A 111 -16.64 36.69 9.50
C THR A 111 -16.00 35.43 10.11
N SER A 112 -16.69 34.73 11.00
CA SER A 112 -16.25 33.39 11.44
C SER A 112 -16.18 32.44 10.25
N LEU A 113 -15.20 31.53 10.23
CA LEU A 113 -15.02 30.59 9.13
C LEU A 113 -16.23 29.67 8.99
N SER A 114 -16.90 29.33 10.10
CA SER A 114 -18.16 28.57 10.08
C SER A 114 -19.29 29.32 9.38
N ALA A 115 -19.44 30.64 9.60
CA ALA A 115 -20.46 31.44 8.92
C ALA A 115 -20.12 31.61 7.44
N LEU A 116 -18.86 31.90 7.13
CA LEU A 116 -18.38 32.05 5.75
C LEU A 116 -18.47 30.76 4.94
N ALA A 117 -18.26 29.59 5.57
CA ALA A 117 -18.42 28.27 4.94
C ALA A 117 -19.85 28.02 4.43
N THR A 118 -20.85 28.76 4.91
CA THR A 118 -22.23 28.68 4.41
C THR A 118 -22.51 29.58 3.21
N GLN A 119 -21.57 30.48 2.85
CA GLN A 119 -21.71 31.42 1.74
C GLN A 119 -21.12 30.84 0.45
N PRO A 120 -21.94 30.42 -0.54
CA PRO A 120 -21.45 29.67 -1.71
C PRO A 120 -20.43 30.45 -2.55
N ASP A 121 -20.63 31.76 -2.70
CA ASP A 121 -19.74 32.62 -3.51
C ASP A 121 -18.36 32.82 -2.86
N ILE A 122 -18.32 32.93 -1.52
CA ILE A 122 -17.07 33.00 -0.75
C ILE A 122 -16.32 31.68 -0.84
N VAL A 123 -17.02 30.55 -0.63
CA VAL A 123 -16.42 29.21 -0.74
C VAL A 123 -15.90 28.95 -2.15
N ALA A 124 -16.65 29.34 -3.19
CA ALA A 124 -16.22 29.18 -4.58
C ALA A 124 -14.95 29.99 -4.88
N SER A 125 -14.88 31.23 -4.42
CA SER A 125 -13.68 32.07 -4.54
C SER A 125 -12.51 31.50 -3.75
N GLY A 126 -12.75 31.04 -2.52
CA GLY A 126 -11.78 30.34 -1.68
C GLY A 126 -11.21 29.08 -2.34
N ARG A 127 -12.05 28.28 -2.99
CA ARG A 127 -11.62 27.09 -3.74
C ARG A 127 -10.68 27.45 -4.89
N ILE A 128 -10.98 28.50 -5.66
CA ILE A 128 -10.11 28.95 -6.77
C ILE A 128 -8.76 29.41 -6.24
N LEU A 129 -8.76 30.18 -5.15
CA LEU A 129 -7.53 30.59 -4.47
C LEU A 129 -6.76 29.37 -3.97
N PHE A 130 -7.43 28.40 -3.38
CA PHE A 130 -6.81 27.18 -2.86
C PHE A 130 -6.14 26.36 -3.96
N GLN A 131 -6.81 26.19 -5.10
CA GLN A 131 -6.22 25.52 -6.27
C GLN A 131 -4.99 26.23 -6.81
N THR A 132 -4.97 27.57 -6.74
CA THR A 132 -3.87 28.39 -7.26
C THR A 132 -2.68 28.44 -6.30
N HIS A 133 -2.91 28.50 -4.99
CA HIS A 133 -1.88 28.79 -3.99
C HIS A 133 -1.52 27.62 -3.08
N CYS A 134 -2.45 26.68 -2.83
CA CYS A 134 -2.31 25.67 -1.77
C CYS A 134 -2.22 24.24 -2.32
N ALA A 135 -2.90 23.95 -3.43
CA ALA A 135 -3.11 22.59 -3.92
C ALA A 135 -1.82 21.86 -4.36
N ALA A 136 -0.77 22.59 -4.74
CA ALA A 136 0.53 21.99 -5.07
C ALA A 136 1.11 21.16 -3.90
N CYS A 137 0.82 21.59 -2.67
CA CYS A 137 1.23 20.92 -1.43
C CYS A 137 0.10 20.06 -0.86
N HIS A 138 -1.10 20.65 -0.73
CA HIS A 138 -2.22 20.02 -0.01
C HIS A 138 -3.21 19.23 -0.89
N ARG A 139 -2.88 19.05 -2.18
CA ARG A 139 -3.76 18.50 -3.24
C ARG A 139 -5.01 19.33 -3.50
N ASP A 140 -5.64 19.17 -4.65
CA ASP A 140 -6.81 19.98 -5.04
C ASP A 140 -8.03 19.78 -4.13
N ASN A 141 -8.08 18.66 -3.41
CA ASN A 141 -9.16 18.30 -2.49
C ASN A 141 -8.80 18.56 -1.02
N ALA A 142 -7.65 19.19 -0.74
CA ALA A 142 -7.18 19.53 0.60
C ALA A 142 -6.89 18.34 1.55
N GLN A 143 -6.87 17.09 1.06
CA GLN A 143 -6.50 15.92 1.87
C GLN A 143 -4.99 15.76 2.12
N GLY A 144 -4.17 16.64 1.54
CA GLY A 144 -2.74 16.59 1.74
C GLY A 144 -2.06 15.51 0.91
N ALA A 145 -0.78 15.35 1.18
CA ALA A 145 0.11 14.38 0.58
C ALA A 145 1.13 13.97 1.64
N LYS A 146 1.99 12.98 1.36
CA LYS A 146 3.13 12.75 2.25
C LYS A 146 3.91 14.05 2.47
N HIS A 147 4.17 14.38 3.74
CA HIS A 147 4.76 15.63 4.26
C HIS A 147 3.84 16.86 4.31
N PHE A 148 2.62 16.79 3.77
CA PHE A 148 1.65 17.90 3.75
C PHE A 148 0.33 17.48 4.41
N PRO A 149 -0.10 18.14 5.49
CA PRO A 149 -1.22 17.66 6.28
C PRO A 149 -2.53 17.68 5.50
N ASN A 150 -3.40 16.74 5.85
CA ASN A 150 -4.80 16.77 5.52
C ASN A 150 -5.45 17.95 6.25
N LEU A 151 -6.12 18.83 5.51
CA LEU A 151 -6.73 20.05 6.04
C LEU A 151 -8.24 19.89 6.27
N ILE A 152 -8.81 18.74 5.89
CA ILE A 152 -10.24 18.46 5.95
C ILE A 152 -10.59 17.34 6.93
N ASP A 153 -9.61 16.86 7.70
CA ASP A 153 -9.84 16.03 8.87
C ASP A 153 -9.89 16.88 10.15
N ASN A 154 -10.03 16.20 11.29
CA ASN A 154 -10.09 16.83 12.60
C ASN A 154 -8.74 16.77 13.35
N VAL A 155 -7.64 16.43 12.68
CA VAL A 155 -6.31 16.26 13.28
C VAL A 155 -5.42 17.45 12.95
N TRP A 156 -5.34 18.40 13.89
CA TRP A 156 -4.64 19.67 13.70
C TRP A 156 -3.34 19.77 14.48
N LEU A 157 -2.22 19.91 13.76
CA LEU A 157 -0.89 20.14 14.36
C LEU A 157 -0.79 21.45 15.14
N TYR A 158 -1.42 22.52 14.66
CA TYR A 158 -1.31 23.87 15.25
C TYR A 158 -2.64 24.42 15.77
N GLY A 159 -3.63 23.55 15.98
CA GLY A 159 -5.00 23.89 16.37
C GLY A 159 -5.92 24.13 15.16
N GLY A 160 -7.19 23.73 15.31
CA GLY A 160 -8.23 23.82 14.27
C GLY A 160 -9.28 24.90 14.52
N THR A 161 -9.03 25.88 15.39
CA THR A 161 -9.92 27.04 15.57
C THR A 161 -9.76 28.02 14.40
N ASP A 162 -10.75 28.87 14.19
CA ASP A 162 -10.72 29.92 13.16
C ASP A 162 -9.42 30.74 13.24
N GLU A 163 -9.04 31.18 14.44
CA GLU A 163 -7.82 31.97 14.66
C GLU A 163 -6.56 31.16 14.34
N ALA A 164 -6.52 29.88 14.68
CA ALA A 164 -5.36 29.02 14.43
C ALA A 164 -5.18 28.72 12.93
N ILE A 165 -6.28 28.49 12.21
CA ILE A 165 -6.28 28.28 10.76
C ILE A 165 -5.84 29.57 10.05
N ILE A 166 -6.48 30.71 10.36
CA ILE A 166 -6.14 32.02 9.78
C ILE A 166 -4.68 32.37 10.07
N HIS A 167 -4.22 32.19 11.31
CA HIS A 167 -2.82 32.44 11.67
C HIS A 167 -1.85 31.56 10.87
N SER A 168 -2.19 30.28 10.66
CA SER A 168 -1.35 29.37 9.88
C SER A 168 -1.23 29.83 8.43
N ILE A 169 -2.33 30.29 7.81
CA ILE A 169 -2.31 30.81 6.43
C ILE A 169 -1.57 32.15 6.36
N GLU A 170 -1.89 33.08 7.28
CA GLU A 170 -1.37 34.43 7.26
C GLU A 170 0.12 34.49 7.59
N LYS A 171 0.53 33.90 8.72
CA LYS A 171 1.89 34.00 9.28
C LYS A 171 2.77 32.79 8.95
N GLY A 172 2.20 31.75 8.36
CA GLY A 172 2.91 30.50 8.12
C GLY A 172 3.14 29.71 9.41
N ARG A 173 3.74 28.52 9.26
CA ARG A 173 4.17 27.66 10.37
C ARG A 173 5.53 27.06 10.08
N ASN A 174 6.31 26.81 11.13
CA ASN A 174 7.57 26.08 11.03
C ASN A 174 7.62 25.03 12.13
N GLY A 175 7.59 23.76 11.72
CA GLY A 175 7.74 22.61 12.62
C GLY A 175 9.12 22.00 12.43
N ALA A 176 9.89 21.91 13.51
CA ALA A 176 11.24 21.37 13.47
C ALA A 176 11.42 20.24 14.50
N MET A 177 12.00 19.14 14.04
CA MET A 177 12.47 18.04 14.87
C MET A 177 13.97 17.85 14.58
N PRO A 178 14.85 17.86 15.60
CA PRO A 178 16.27 17.63 15.37
C PRO A 178 16.52 16.21 14.86
N GLY A 179 17.51 16.05 13.98
CA GLY A 179 18.02 14.74 13.59
C GLY A 179 18.96 14.18 14.66
N TRP A 180 18.87 12.87 14.92
CA TRP A 180 19.59 12.19 15.99
C TRP A 180 20.75 11.32 15.50
N VAL A 181 21.11 11.40 14.22
CA VAL A 181 22.17 10.56 13.60
C VAL A 181 23.53 10.63 14.31
N ASP A 182 23.89 11.77 14.89
CA ASP A 182 25.17 11.96 15.58
C ASP A 182 25.15 11.48 17.06
N VAL A 183 23.97 11.16 17.59
CA VAL A 183 23.75 10.82 19.01
C VAL A 183 23.35 9.36 19.18
N LEU A 184 22.56 8.82 18.25
CA LEU A 184 21.95 7.49 18.33
C LEU A 184 22.46 6.62 17.19
N ASN A 185 22.83 5.38 17.52
CA ASN A 185 23.22 4.41 16.50
C ASN A 185 21.99 3.77 15.82
N GLN A 186 22.21 3.04 14.72
CA GLN A 186 21.13 2.44 13.93
C GLN A 186 20.24 1.48 14.74
N ASP A 187 20.82 0.67 15.63
CA ASP A 187 20.08 -0.30 16.45
C ASP A 187 19.19 0.38 17.50
N GLN A 188 19.66 1.48 18.10
CA GLN A 188 18.84 2.30 19.00
C GLN A 188 17.66 2.95 18.27
N ILE A 189 17.92 3.49 17.07
CA ILE A 189 16.88 4.10 16.22
C ILE A 189 15.84 3.06 15.81
N ALA A 190 16.27 1.85 15.40
CA ALA A 190 15.37 0.75 15.07
C ALA A 190 14.47 0.37 16.24
N LYS A 191 15.03 0.20 17.45
CA LYS A 191 14.23 -0.13 18.65
C LYS A 191 13.17 0.93 18.97
N MET A 192 13.51 2.21 18.85
CA MET A 192 12.52 3.27 19.04
C MET A 192 11.43 3.25 17.96
N SER A 193 11.76 2.95 16.70
CA SER A 193 10.74 2.81 15.66
C SER A 193 9.75 1.67 15.95
N TYR A 194 10.22 0.55 16.51
CA TYR A 194 9.33 -0.55 16.92
C TYR A 194 8.42 -0.16 18.08
N TYR A 195 8.93 0.61 19.05
CA TYR A 195 8.09 1.18 20.11
C TYR A 195 7.00 2.10 19.53
N LEU A 196 7.37 3.01 18.63
CA LEU A 196 6.41 3.93 18.02
C LEU A 196 5.36 3.21 17.18
N ALA A 197 5.75 2.20 16.40
CA ALA A 197 4.81 1.35 15.68
C ALA A 197 3.83 0.64 16.63
N SER A 198 4.33 0.16 17.78
CA SER A 198 3.49 -0.53 18.78
C SER A 198 2.42 0.37 19.44
N LEU A 199 2.61 1.70 19.45
CA LEU A 199 1.61 2.63 20.00
C LEU A 199 0.31 2.65 19.19
N ASN A 200 0.41 2.39 17.88
CA ASN A 200 -0.70 2.42 16.94
C ASN A 200 -1.16 1.01 16.54
N GLN A 201 -0.81 0.01 17.37
CA GLN A 201 -1.06 -1.40 17.08
C GLN A 201 -0.52 -1.84 15.70
N ARG A 202 0.48 -1.14 15.15
CA ARG A 202 1.05 -1.50 13.86
C ARG A 202 1.80 -2.81 14.00
N HIS A 203 1.44 -3.73 13.13
CA HIS A 203 1.99 -5.06 13.14
C HIS A 203 3.48 -5.03 12.81
N THR A 204 4.27 -5.57 13.73
CA THR A 204 5.69 -5.87 13.50
C THR A 204 5.95 -7.28 14.00
N ASP A 205 6.91 -7.98 13.41
CA ASP A 205 7.36 -9.31 13.87
C ASP A 205 8.54 -9.18 14.83
N VAL A 206 8.51 -8.11 15.61
CA VAL A 206 9.61 -7.70 16.47
C VAL A 206 9.37 -8.25 17.88
N PRO A 207 10.40 -8.85 18.51
CA PRO A 207 10.29 -9.34 19.87
C PRO A 207 9.87 -8.25 20.87
N PRO A 208 8.96 -8.54 21.84
CA PRO A 208 8.53 -7.57 22.84
C PRO A 208 9.66 -6.90 23.61
N VAL A 209 10.76 -7.61 23.88
CA VAL A 209 11.95 -7.05 24.54
C VAL A 209 12.58 -5.90 23.73
N LYS A 210 12.56 -5.96 22.40
CA LYS A 210 13.08 -4.86 21.56
C LYS A 210 12.16 -3.63 21.64
N VAL A 211 10.85 -3.83 21.73
CA VAL A 211 9.86 -2.78 21.94
C VAL A 211 10.06 -2.10 23.30
N GLU A 212 10.25 -2.88 24.37
CA GLU A 212 10.51 -2.35 25.73
C GLU A 212 11.82 -1.57 25.81
N LEU A 213 12.90 -2.08 25.21
CA LEU A 213 14.16 -1.34 25.09
C LEU A 213 13.99 -0.04 24.29
N GLY A 214 13.19 -0.09 23.22
CA GLY A 214 12.81 1.07 22.42
C GLY A 214 12.07 2.13 23.23
N GLN A 215 11.13 1.72 24.09
CA GLN A 215 10.42 2.60 25.00
C GLN A 215 11.38 3.32 25.95
N GLY A 216 12.33 2.59 26.55
CA GLY A 216 13.34 3.18 27.44
C GLY A 216 14.18 4.26 26.75
N LEU A 217 14.63 3.98 25.51
CA LEU A 217 15.37 4.94 24.69
C LEU A 217 14.48 6.15 24.34
N PHE A 218 13.24 5.92 23.91
CA PHE A 218 12.32 6.99 23.57
C PHE A 218 12.07 7.93 24.76
N MET A 219 11.86 7.36 25.95
CA MET A 219 11.66 8.15 27.17
C MET A 219 12.90 8.98 27.54
N GLN A 220 14.09 8.50 27.22
CA GLN A 220 15.34 9.20 27.50
C GLN A 220 15.57 10.40 26.56
N TYR A 221 15.27 10.27 25.27
CA TYR A 221 15.66 11.26 24.25
C TYR A 221 14.49 12.10 23.72
N CYS A 222 13.28 11.54 23.62
CA CYS A 222 12.16 12.12 22.89
C CYS A 222 11.08 12.71 23.81
N ALA A 223 11.01 12.26 25.06
CA ALA A 223 9.88 12.56 25.95
C ALA A 223 9.76 14.02 26.37
N SER A 224 10.83 14.81 26.25
CA SER A 224 10.78 16.25 26.53
C SER A 224 9.80 16.99 25.62
N CYS A 225 9.62 16.51 24.39
CA CYS A 225 8.68 17.07 23.40
C CYS A 225 7.43 16.21 23.25
N HIS A 226 7.57 14.88 23.18
CA HIS A 226 6.48 13.96 22.82
C HIS A 226 5.87 13.20 24.01
N GLY A 227 6.35 13.41 25.24
CA GLY A 227 5.94 12.61 26.40
C GLY A 227 6.29 11.13 26.21
N ASN A 228 5.35 10.22 26.42
CA ASN A 228 5.50 8.80 26.08
C ASN A 228 5.15 8.48 24.61
N GLY A 229 4.89 9.50 23.79
CA GLY A 229 4.40 9.36 22.42
C GLY A 229 2.92 9.68 22.28
N THR A 230 2.16 9.84 23.36
CA THR A 230 0.70 10.08 23.30
C THR A 230 0.32 11.56 23.49
N ILE A 231 1.29 12.47 23.59
CA ILE A 231 1.04 13.89 23.89
C ILE A 231 1.20 14.72 22.62
N ALA A 232 0.17 15.47 22.28
CA ALA A 232 0.24 16.52 21.26
C ALA A 232 0.47 17.89 21.93
N ASN A 233 1.23 18.78 21.26
CA ASN A 233 1.40 20.18 21.66
C ASN A 233 1.21 21.11 20.46
N GLN A 234 0.01 21.67 20.36
CA GLN A 234 -0.39 22.51 19.24
C GLN A 234 0.34 23.86 19.17
N SER A 235 0.85 24.36 20.30
CA SER A 235 1.61 25.62 20.31
C SER A 235 2.95 25.50 19.58
N LEU A 236 3.51 24.28 19.55
CA LEU A 236 4.79 23.96 18.93
C LEU A 236 4.66 23.09 17.67
N GLY A 237 3.44 22.71 17.28
CA GLY A 237 3.22 21.84 16.13
C GLY A 237 3.63 20.38 16.36
N ILE A 238 3.71 19.94 17.62
CA ILE A 238 4.14 18.58 17.96
C ILE A 238 2.91 17.65 17.89
N PRO A 239 2.89 16.65 16.99
CA PRO A 239 1.82 15.68 16.92
C PRO A 239 1.89 14.67 18.07
N THR A 240 0.75 14.05 18.36
CA THR A 240 0.77 12.75 19.04
C THR A 240 1.37 11.72 18.06
N LEU A 241 2.10 10.75 18.58
CA LEU A 241 2.66 9.63 17.81
C LEU A 241 1.85 8.34 18.04
N ALA A 242 0.77 8.43 18.80
CA ALA A 242 -0.12 7.33 19.16
C ALA A 242 -1.48 7.39 18.43
N ASP A 243 -1.56 8.13 17.33
CA ASP A 243 -2.69 8.07 16.40
C ASP A 243 -2.27 7.46 15.03
N ASP A 244 -3.26 7.27 14.17
CA ASP A 244 -3.05 6.72 12.82
C ASP A 244 -2.64 7.78 11.78
N VAL A 245 -2.44 9.05 12.17
CA VAL A 245 -2.16 10.15 11.25
C VAL A 245 -0.66 10.45 11.21
N TRP A 246 0.03 9.88 10.22
CA TRP A 246 1.49 10.01 10.09
C TRP A 246 1.90 10.83 8.88
N LEU A 247 2.09 12.12 9.12
CA LEU A 247 2.45 13.09 8.08
C LEU A 247 3.71 12.73 7.30
N HIS A 248 4.70 12.10 7.95
CA HIS A 248 6.01 11.80 7.37
C HIS A 248 6.15 10.36 6.87
N GLY A 249 5.06 9.60 6.83
CA GLY A 249 5.07 8.16 6.62
C GLY A 249 5.25 7.42 7.94
N GLY A 250 4.53 6.31 8.07
CA GLY A 250 4.40 5.54 9.29
C GLY A 250 5.13 4.21 9.29
N SER A 251 5.75 3.80 8.17
CA SER A 251 6.57 2.59 8.11
C SER A 251 7.79 2.67 9.03
N ILE A 252 8.30 1.50 9.43
CA ILE A 252 9.49 1.42 10.28
C ILE A 252 10.64 2.22 9.66
N GLU A 253 10.89 2.07 8.37
CA GLU A 253 11.97 2.73 7.65
C GLU A 253 11.79 4.25 7.64
N GLU A 254 10.56 4.73 7.45
CA GLU A 254 10.24 6.16 7.45
C GLU A 254 10.35 6.77 8.85
N ILE A 255 9.95 6.04 9.89
CA ILE A 255 10.14 6.45 11.29
C ILE A 255 11.63 6.54 11.60
N GLN A 256 12.41 5.52 11.23
CA GLN A 256 13.87 5.53 11.42
C GLN A 256 14.52 6.69 10.67
N HIS A 257 14.11 6.94 9.43
CA HIS A 257 14.60 8.06 8.64
C HIS A 257 14.28 9.40 9.32
N THR A 258 13.04 9.56 9.81
CA THR A 258 12.60 10.75 10.52
C THR A 258 13.42 11.00 11.78
N ILE A 259 13.65 9.98 12.61
CA ILE A 259 14.48 10.10 13.82
C ILE A 259 15.93 10.44 13.44
N ARG A 260 16.48 9.79 12.40
CA ARG A 260 17.87 9.96 11.98
C ARG A 260 18.13 11.37 11.43
N SER A 261 17.29 11.80 10.48
CA SER A 261 17.48 13.01 9.70
C SER A 261 16.84 14.25 10.32
N GLY A 262 15.84 14.06 11.17
CA GLY A 262 14.99 15.14 11.68
C GLY A 262 13.99 15.64 10.65
N ILE A 263 13.24 16.68 11.02
CA ILE A 263 12.22 17.34 10.20
C ILE A 263 12.46 18.85 10.25
N ASN A 264 12.23 19.53 9.13
CA ASN A 264 12.16 20.99 9.06
C ASN A 264 11.05 21.39 8.08
N ASN A 265 9.81 21.29 8.52
CA ASN A 265 8.63 21.57 7.71
C ASN A 265 8.29 23.05 7.77
N VAL A 266 7.95 23.60 6.61
CA VAL A 266 7.52 24.99 6.49
C VAL A 266 6.19 25.06 5.75
N MET A 267 5.20 25.64 6.40
CA MET A 267 4.02 26.20 5.73
C MET A 267 4.31 27.70 5.53
N PRO A 268 4.42 28.18 4.27
CA PRO A 268 4.84 29.55 4.00
C PRO A 268 3.75 30.58 4.37
N ALA A 269 4.17 31.77 4.82
CA ALA A 269 3.27 32.87 5.13
C ALA A 269 2.67 33.48 3.85
N PHE A 270 1.36 33.74 3.86
CA PHE A 270 0.65 34.38 2.73
C PHE A 270 0.24 35.83 2.99
N GLU A 271 0.54 36.43 4.14
CA GLU A 271 0.19 37.83 4.48
C GLU A 271 0.64 38.89 3.46
N ASN A 272 1.71 38.61 2.70
CA ASN A 272 2.24 39.53 1.68
C ASN A 272 1.79 39.18 0.25
N GLN A 273 1.01 38.11 0.08
CA GLN A 273 0.55 37.61 -1.21
C GLN A 273 -0.97 37.65 -1.36
N LEU A 274 -1.71 37.57 -0.26
CA LEU A 274 -3.17 37.52 -0.22
C LEU A 274 -3.71 38.61 0.72
N SER A 275 -4.85 39.18 0.36
CA SER A 275 -5.60 40.09 1.22
C SER A 275 -6.23 39.33 2.41
N HIS A 276 -6.67 40.08 3.42
CA HIS A 276 -7.37 39.47 4.56
C HIS A 276 -8.64 38.71 4.13
N ASN A 277 -9.43 39.28 3.22
CA ASN A 277 -10.66 38.65 2.72
C ASN A 277 -10.36 37.39 1.88
N GLU A 278 -9.24 37.37 1.14
CA GLU A 278 -8.77 36.17 0.42
C GLU A 278 -8.35 35.05 1.39
N ILE A 279 -7.66 35.40 2.49
CA ILE A 279 -7.29 34.45 3.56
C ILE A 279 -8.55 33.91 4.25
N LEU A 280 -9.54 34.77 4.54
CA LEU A 280 -10.82 34.34 5.09
C LEU A 280 -11.57 33.41 4.13
N ALA A 281 -11.57 33.70 2.83
CA ALA A 281 -12.19 32.84 1.82
C ALA A 281 -11.50 31.46 1.73
N LEU A 282 -10.16 31.42 1.80
CA LEU A 282 -9.40 30.16 1.90
C LEU A 282 -9.80 29.36 3.15
N GLY A 283 -9.84 30.02 4.32
CA GLY A 283 -10.29 29.40 5.57
C GLY A 283 -11.72 28.89 5.49
N ALA A 284 -12.62 29.66 4.86
CA ALA A 284 -14.02 29.27 4.64
C ALA A 284 -14.15 28.03 3.75
N TYR A 285 -13.33 27.93 2.69
CA TYR A 285 -13.29 26.75 1.83
C TYR A 285 -12.80 25.51 2.59
N ILE A 286 -11.69 25.62 3.34
CA ILE A 286 -11.15 24.53 4.15
C ILE A 286 -12.18 24.06 5.19
N THR A 287 -12.79 25.00 5.91
CA THR A 287 -13.85 24.71 6.90
C THR A 287 -15.06 24.06 6.24
N LYS A 288 -15.50 24.54 5.07
CA LYS A 288 -16.60 23.93 4.33
C LYS A 288 -16.27 22.48 3.92
N ALA A 289 -15.08 22.25 3.38
CA ALA A 289 -14.65 20.92 2.97
C ALA A 289 -14.55 19.95 4.16
N ARG A 290 -14.04 20.40 5.32
CA ARG A 290 -14.06 19.64 6.57
C ARG A 290 -15.48 19.31 7.04
N LEU A 291 -16.38 20.29 7.03
CA LEU A 291 -17.79 20.07 7.42
C LEU A 291 -18.51 19.12 6.48
N ASP A 292 -18.18 19.13 5.18
CA ASP A 292 -18.72 18.18 4.21
C ASP A 292 -18.19 16.75 4.47
N GLU A 293 -16.92 16.60 4.83
CA GLU A 293 -16.34 15.32 5.23
C GLU A 293 -16.93 14.82 6.56
N ASP A 294 -17.03 15.68 7.58
CA ASP A 294 -17.71 15.37 8.84
C ASP A 294 -19.16 14.94 8.59
N GLY A 295 -19.85 15.63 7.68
CA GLY A 295 -21.21 15.30 7.27
C GLY A 295 -21.34 13.96 6.52
N LYS A 296 -20.33 13.60 5.72
CA LYS A 296 -20.23 12.28 5.06
C LYS A 296 -20.01 11.19 6.11
N LEU A 297 -19.07 11.37 7.03
CA LEU A 297 -18.80 10.42 8.12
C LEU A 297 -20.01 10.24 9.04
N ALA A 298 -20.74 11.31 9.34
CA ALA A 298 -21.96 11.27 10.15
C ALA A 298 -23.15 10.57 9.48
N GLN A 299 -23.11 10.35 8.16
CA GLN A 299 -24.11 9.57 7.42
C GLN A 299 -23.84 8.07 7.42
N LEU A 300 -22.64 7.64 7.84
CA LEU A 300 -22.32 6.22 7.96
C LEU A 300 -23.05 5.64 9.17
N GLU A 301 -23.54 4.41 9.03
CA GLU A 301 -24.25 3.69 10.08
C GLU A 301 -23.24 3.03 11.01
N ALA A 302 -23.18 3.48 12.26
CA ALA A 302 -22.21 2.97 13.23
C ALA A 302 -22.25 1.42 13.39
N SER A 303 -23.44 0.82 13.28
CA SER A 303 -23.57 -0.64 13.33
C SER A 303 -23.03 -1.34 12.08
N ALA A 304 -23.10 -0.71 10.90
CA ALA A 304 -22.52 -1.23 9.67
C ALA A 304 -21.00 -1.10 9.68
N ILE A 305 -20.46 0.00 10.22
CA ILE A 305 -19.02 0.15 10.46
C ILE A 305 -18.49 -0.95 11.38
N GLU A 306 -19.16 -1.24 12.50
CA GLU A 306 -18.74 -2.30 13.45
C GLU A 306 -18.75 -3.69 12.79
N ARG A 307 -19.80 -4.01 12.01
CA ARG A 307 -19.85 -5.26 11.24
C ARG A 307 -18.81 -5.29 10.12
N GLY A 308 -18.58 -4.17 9.44
CA GLY A 308 -17.60 -4.01 8.39
C GLY A 308 -16.16 -4.16 8.89
N GLU A 309 -15.86 -3.67 10.09
CA GLU A 309 -14.59 -3.90 10.76
C GLU A 309 -14.36 -5.38 11.02
N TYR A 310 -15.37 -6.06 11.58
CA TYR A 310 -15.33 -7.51 11.79
C TYR A 310 -15.09 -8.28 10.48
N LEU A 311 -15.79 -7.90 9.41
CA LEU A 311 -15.63 -8.51 8.09
C LEU A 311 -14.28 -8.19 7.45
N ALA A 312 -13.73 -6.99 7.66
CA ALA A 312 -12.40 -6.63 7.15
C ALA A 312 -11.29 -7.43 7.85
N HIS A 313 -11.47 -7.73 9.14
CA HIS A 313 -10.64 -8.71 9.84
C HIS A 313 -10.85 -10.11 9.30
N ALA A 314 -12.09 -10.59 9.13
CA ALA A 314 -12.36 -11.91 8.55
C ALA A 314 -11.78 -12.07 7.12
N GLY A 315 -11.74 -10.99 6.36
CA GLY A 315 -11.13 -10.90 5.02
C GLY A 315 -9.60 -10.81 5.02
N ASP A 316 -8.98 -10.63 6.18
CA ASP A 316 -7.55 -10.39 6.33
C ASP A 316 -7.06 -9.17 5.52
N CYS A 317 -7.93 -8.15 5.37
CA CYS A 317 -7.67 -6.97 4.54
C CYS A 317 -6.41 -6.23 5.01
N VAL A 318 -6.25 -6.06 6.33
CA VAL A 318 -5.14 -5.32 6.92
C VAL A 318 -3.80 -6.02 6.72
N ALA A 319 -3.75 -7.36 6.73
CA ALA A 319 -2.50 -8.09 6.52
C ALA A 319 -1.96 -7.90 5.11
N CYS A 320 -2.84 -7.92 4.11
CA CYS A 320 -2.44 -7.71 2.72
C CYS A 320 -2.20 -6.23 2.41
N HIS A 321 -3.03 -5.33 2.92
CA HIS A 321 -3.02 -3.91 2.61
C HIS A 321 -2.22 -3.06 3.59
N SER A 322 -1.26 -3.63 4.32
CA SER A 322 -0.34 -2.85 5.16
C SER A 322 1.08 -3.36 4.96
N ALA A 323 2.04 -2.46 4.76
CA ALA A 323 3.45 -2.82 4.83
C ALA A 323 3.86 -3.14 6.28
N GLU A 324 4.95 -3.89 6.47
CA GLU A 324 5.45 -4.20 7.82
C GLU A 324 5.73 -2.92 8.62
N GLY A 325 5.04 -2.78 9.76
CA GLY A 325 5.04 -1.58 10.60
C GLY A 325 4.59 -0.29 9.91
N GLY A 326 4.00 -0.35 8.71
CA GLY A 326 3.37 0.76 7.99
C GLY A 326 2.01 1.15 8.55
N GLU A 327 1.44 2.24 8.04
CA GLU A 327 0.06 2.63 8.35
C GLU A 327 -0.94 1.54 7.89
N PRO A 328 -1.95 1.20 8.72
CA PRO A 328 -2.97 0.23 8.35
C PRO A 328 -3.67 0.59 7.03
N PHE A 329 -3.90 -0.41 6.18
CA PHE A 329 -4.63 -0.27 4.91
C PHE A 329 -3.97 0.62 3.84
N ALA A 330 -2.76 1.15 4.08
CA ALA A 330 -2.04 2.05 3.19
C ALA A 330 -1.25 1.34 2.05
N GLY A 331 -1.34 0.02 1.97
CA GLY A 331 -0.67 -0.83 0.99
C GLY A 331 0.84 -0.93 1.18
N GLY A 332 1.53 -1.39 0.14
CA GLY A 332 3.00 -1.43 0.09
C GLY A 332 3.64 -2.77 0.46
N LEU A 333 2.82 -3.80 0.72
CA LEU A 333 3.29 -5.17 0.93
C LEU A 333 3.66 -5.79 -0.43
N PRO A 334 4.89 -6.34 -0.59
CA PRO A 334 5.30 -7.04 -1.80
C PRO A 334 4.81 -8.49 -1.81
N PHE A 335 4.24 -8.92 -2.94
CA PHE A 335 3.94 -10.31 -3.26
C PHE A 335 4.88 -10.77 -4.37
N VAL A 336 5.81 -11.67 -4.05
CA VAL A 336 6.77 -12.21 -5.00
C VAL A 336 6.13 -13.38 -5.75
N THR A 337 5.87 -13.21 -7.04
CA THR A 337 5.29 -14.26 -7.89
C THR A 337 6.33 -14.79 -8.89
N PRO A 338 6.10 -15.96 -9.51
CA PRO A 338 6.93 -16.45 -10.61
C PRO A 338 7.02 -15.49 -11.81
N PHE A 339 6.12 -14.50 -11.91
CA PHE A 339 6.05 -13.53 -13.00
C PHE A 339 6.57 -12.13 -12.61
N GLY A 340 7.07 -11.95 -11.39
CA GLY A 340 7.52 -10.68 -10.85
C GLY A 340 6.80 -10.29 -9.56
N THR A 341 7.00 -9.05 -9.12
CA THR A 341 6.49 -8.57 -7.82
C THR A 341 5.29 -7.67 -8.00
N ILE A 342 4.22 -7.97 -7.27
CA ILE A 342 3.00 -7.16 -7.16
C ILE A 342 3.05 -6.48 -5.79
N TYR A 343 2.61 -5.23 -5.70
CA TYR A 343 2.47 -4.54 -4.41
C TYR A 343 1.00 -4.33 -4.07
N SER A 344 0.62 -4.49 -2.80
CA SER A 344 -0.71 -4.11 -2.34
C SER A 344 -0.93 -2.60 -2.45
N THR A 345 -2.18 -2.24 -2.70
CA THR A 345 -2.60 -0.84 -2.87
C THR A 345 -3.09 -0.26 -1.56
N ASN A 346 -3.02 1.06 -1.42
CA ASN A 346 -3.69 1.85 -0.42
C ASN A 346 -5.21 1.78 -0.66
N ILE A 347 -5.95 1.27 0.33
CA ILE A 347 -7.42 1.15 0.31
C ILE A 347 -8.09 2.04 1.36
N THR A 348 -7.37 3.04 1.87
CA THR A 348 -7.94 4.09 2.72
C THR A 348 -8.81 5.07 1.90
N PRO A 349 -9.69 5.86 2.53
CA PRO A 349 -10.56 6.81 1.82
C PRO A 349 -9.82 8.08 1.34
N HIS A 350 -8.50 8.02 1.20
CA HIS A 350 -7.75 9.08 0.52
C HIS A 350 -8.13 9.14 -0.96
N VAL A 351 -8.54 10.29 -1.47
CA VAL A 351 -9.16 10.45 -2.80
C VAL A 351 -8.16 10.22 -3.94
N THR A 352 -6.92 10.69 -3.79
CA THR A 352 -5.89 10.56 -4.84
C THR A 352 -5.00 9.33 -4.71
N GLU A 353 -4.59 8.98 -3.48
CA GLU A 353 -3.66 7.87 -3.24
C GLU A 353 -4.35 6.55 -2.87
N GLY A 354 -5.60 6.60 -2.38
CA GLY A 354 -6.39 5.44 -1.97
C GLY A 354 -7.68 5.28 -2.79
N ILE A 355 -8.74 4.77 -2.16
CA ILE A 355 -10.05 4.52 -2.79
C ILE A 355 -11.08 5.63 -2.52
N GLY A 356 -10.69 6.79 -2.00
CA GLY A 356 -11.63 7.86 -1.65
C GLY A 356 -12.47 8.41 -2.81
N SER A 357 -12.02 8.21 -4.05
CA SER A 357 -12.80 8.57 -5.25
C SER A 357 -13.78 7.48 -5.69
N TYR A 358 -13.72 6.27 -5.13
CA TYR A 358 -14.56 5.14 -5.51
C TYR A 358 -16.02 5.40 -5.11
N THR A 359 -16.93 4.88 -5.93
CA THR A 359 -18.32 4.65 -5.52
C THR A 359 -18.42 3.26 -4.90
N TYR A 360 -19.54 2.95 -4.22
CA TYR A 360 -19.83 1.59 -3.77
C TYR A 360 -19.70 0.56 -4.91
N GLU A 361 -20.20 0.88 -6.10
CA GLU A 361 -20.11 -0.01 -7.26
C GLU A 361 -18.67 -0.19 -7.77
N ASP A 362 -17.83 0.84 -7.69
CA ASP A 362 -16.41 0.70 -8.02
C ASP A 362 -15.69 -0.20 -7.02
N PHE A 363 -16.02 -0.08 -5.72
CA PHE A 363 -15.47 -0.92 -4.66
C PHE A 363 -15.90 -2.37 -4.85
N LYS A 364 -17.20 -2.61 -5.03
CA LYS A 364 -17.75 -3.93 -5.32
C LYS A 364 -17.16 -4.54 -6.58
N ALA A 365 -17.03 -3.78 -7.68
CA ALA A 365 -16.41 -4.29 -8.91
C ALA A 365 -14.93 -4.66 -8.71
N ALA A 366 -14.21 -3.99 -7.81
CA ALA A 366 -12.84 -4.36 -7.46
C ALA A 366 -12.80 -5.68 -6.68
N LEU A 367 -13.69 -5.87 -5.70
CA LEU A 367 -13.72 -7.07 -4.86
C LEU A 367 -14.35 -8.28 -5.55
N VAL A 368 -15.33 -8.08 -6.43
CA VAL A 368 -16.09 -9.17 -7.07
C VAL A 368 -15.57 -9.45 -8.47
N ASP A 369 -15.43 -8.42 -9.32
CA ASP A 369 -15.09 -8.59 -10.73
C ASP A 369 -13.59 -8.49 -11.03
N GLY A 370 -12.78 -8.21 -10.01
CA GLY A 370 -11.36 -7.90 -10.17
C GLY A 370 -11.13 -6.66 -11.05
N LYS A 371 -12.02 -5.68 -11.02
CA LYS A 371 -11.97 -4.47 -11.86
C LYS A 371 -11.75 -3.21 -11.02
N GLY A 372 -10.51 -2.76 -10.93
CA GLY A 372 -10.17 -1.47 -10.34
C GLY A 372 -10.36 -0.29 -11.31
N LYS A 373 -10.35 0.96 -10.79
CA LYS A 373 -10.45 2.18 -11.61
C LYS A 373 -9.31 2.36 -12.62
N HIS A 374 -8.16 1.76 -12.34
CA HIS A 374 -6.96 1.84 -13.18
C HIS A 374 -6.70 0.58 -14.01
N GLY A 375 -7.69 -0.33 -14.11
CA GLY A 375 -7.62 -1.56 -14.88
C GLY A 375 -7.91 -2.81 -14.04
N TYR A 376 -7.83 -3.97 -14.68
CA TYR A 376 -8.05 -5.26 -14.04
C TYR A 376 -6.98 -5.57 -12.98
N LEU A 377 -7.41 -6.13 -11.86
CA LEU A 377 -6.58 -6.54 -10.74
C LEU A 377 -5.92 -7.89 -11.04
N TYR A 378 -4.71 -8.08 -10.52
CA TYR A 378 -4.09 -9.40 -10.56
C TYR A 378 -4.82 -10.31 -9.57
N PRO A 379 -4.99 -11.61 -9.86
CA PRO A 379 -5.65 -12.58 -8.97
C PRO A 379 -4.83 -12.92 -7.72
N ALA A 380 -3.85 -12.06 -7.35
CA ALA A 380 -3.30 -11.99 -6.01
C ALA A 380 -4.28 -11.32 -5.02
N MET A 381 -5.13 -10.42 -5.53
CA MET A 381 -6.35 -10.00 -4.83
C MET A 381 -7.38 -11.12 -5.01
N PRO A 382 -7.90 -11.74 -3.95
CA PRO A 382 -8.74 -12.94 -4.06
C PRO A 382 -10.20 -12.61 -4.44
N TYR A 383 -10.40 -11.83 -5.51
CA TYR A 383 -11.73 -11.47 -6.00
C TYR A 383 -12.55 -12.68 -6.47
N THR A 384 -11.87 -13.76 -6.89
CA THR A 384 -12.47 -15.07 -7.18
C THR A 384 -13.10 -15.75 -5.96
N SER A 385 -12.70 -15.36 -4.75
CA SER A 385 -13.30 -15.82 -3.49
C SER A 385 -14.28 -14.79 -2.94
N TYR A 386 -13.93 -13.50 -2.97
CA TYR A 386 -14.80 -12.42 -2.47
C TYR A 386 -16.09 -12.21 -3.26
N GLN A 387 -16.20 -12.73 -4.49
CA GLN A 387 -17.46 -12.75 -5.22
C GLN A 387 -18.62 -13.45 -4.48
N TYR A 388 -18.32 -14.28 -3.48
CA TYR A 388 -19.33 -14.96 -2.67
C TYR A 388 -19.89 -14.11 -1.53
N VAL A 389 -19.25 -12.98 -1.21
CA VAL A 389 -19.67 -12.08 -0.12
C VAL A 389 -21.06 -11.52 -0.40
N SER A 390 -21.92 -11.53 0.62
CA SER A 390 -23.29 -11.03 0.50
C SER A 390 -23.32 -9.52 0.22
N GLU A 391 -24.40 -9.02 -0.40
CA GLU A 391 -24.55 -7.58 -0.66
C GLU A 391 -24.55 -6.74 0.64
N GLU A 392 -25.09 -7.28 1.73
CA GLU A 392 -25.11 -6.61 3.03
C GLU A 392 -23.68 -6.50 3.60
N ASP A 393 -22.95 -7.61 3.63
CA ASP A 393 -21.56 -7.64 4.12
C ASP A 393 -20.63 -6.78 3.25
N MET A 394 -20.86 -6.73 1.93
CA MET A 394 -20.12 -5.87 1.01
C MET A 394 -20.37 -4.38 1.31
N HIS A 395 -21.60 -4.01 1.65
CA HIS A 395 -21.95 -2.65 2.05
C HIS A 395 -21.36 -2.27 3.41
N ASP A 396 -21.42 -3.17 4.39
CA ASP A 396 -20.81 -2.98 5.71
C ASP A 396 -19.29 -2.78 5.59
N LEU A 397 -18.61 -3.60 4.78
CA LEU A 397 -17.19 -3.43 4.44
C LEU A 397 -16.91 -2.05 3.81
N TRP A 398 -17.76 -1.61 2.89
CA TRP A 398 -17.63 -0.31 2.27
C TRP A 398 -17.74 0.82 3.29
N GLU A 399 -18.73 0.77 4.19
CA GLU A 399 -18.90 1.77 5.25
C GLU A 399 -17.69 1.84 6.18
N TYR A 400 -17.17 0.68 6.62
CA TYR A 400 -15.96 0.64 7.42
C TYR A 400 -14.76 1.25 6.67
N MET A 401 -14.52 0.86 5.42
CA MET A 401 -13.44 1.43 4.60
C MET A 401 -13.58 2.94 4.34
N GLN A 402 -14.80 3.49 4.34
CA GLN A 402 -15.02 4.93 4.26
C GLN A 402 -14.82 5.66 5.60
N SER A 403 -14.87 4.94 6.73
CA SER A 403 -14.75 5.50 8.08
C SER A 403 -13.32 5.57 8.61
N ILE A 404 -12.40 4.77 8.06
CA ILE A 404 -11.00 4.71 8.53
C ILE A 404 -10.20 5.95 8.13
N THR A 405 -9.08 6.17 8.82
CA THR A 405 -8.15 7.27 8.56
C THR A 405 -7.64 7.25 7.11
N ALA A 406 -7.78 8.38 6.40
CA ALA A 406 -7.20 8.55 5.07
C ALA A 406 -5.67 8.68 5.15
N VAL A 407 -4.94 7.82 4.44
CA VAL A 407 -3.47 7.83 4.44
C VAL A 407 -2.96 8.28 3.07
N SER A 408 -2.06 9.26 3.05
CA SER A 408 -1.51 9.88 1.83
C SER A 408 -0.29 9.14 1.25
N ARG A 409 -0.26 7.82 1.41
CA ARG A 409 0.79 6.94 0.90
C ARG A 409 0.50 6.57 -0.55
N GLN A 410 1.43 6.91 -1.43
CA GLN A 410 1.37 6.54 -2.84
C GLN A 410 1.58 5.04 -3.04
N ASN A 411 0.84 4.45 -3.99
CA ASN A 411 1.01 3.05 -4.39
C ASN A 411 2.34 2.79 -5.09
N ASP A 412 3.00 1.70 -4.69
CA ASP A 412 4.19 1.20 -5.36
C ASP A 412 3.85 0.64 -6.75
N LYS A 413 4.81 0.73 -7.68
CA LYS A 413 4.64 0.19 -9.03
C LYS A 413 4.97 -1.29 -9.06
N ASN A 414 4.05 -2.09 -9.61
CA ASN A 414 4.31 -3.51 -9.84
C ASN A 414 5.47 -3.73 -10.82
N ALA A 415 6.30 -4.71 -10.52
CA ALA A 415 7.44 -5.12 -11.33
C ALA A 415 7.16 -6.49 -11.96
N MET A 416 6.30 -6.51 -12.97
CA MET A 416 5.88 -7.74 -13.67
C MET A 416 6.64 -7.92 -14.99
N MET A 417 7.00 -9.16 -15.32
CA MET A 417 7.62 -9.50 -16.60
C MET A 417 6.62 -9.42 -17.76
N PHE A 418 7.11 -9.19 -18.97
CA PHE A 418 6.28 -9.33 -20.17
C PHE A 418 5.96 -10.80 -20.44
N PRO A 419 4.70 -11.17 -20.81
CA PRO A 419 3.54 -10.29 -21.04
C PRO A 419 2.63 -10.08 -19.81
N ALA A 420 2.98 -10.62 -18.64
CA ALA A 420 2.17 -10.51 -17.42
C ALA A 420 1.93 -9.05 -16.98
N ASN A 421 2.77 -8.10 -17.39
CA ASN A 421 2.57 -6.66 -17.15
C ASN A 421 1.41 -6.02 -17.95
N ILE A 422 0.83 -6.71 -18.94
CA ILE A 422 -0.29 -6.19 -19.73
C ILE A 422 -1.61 -6.47 -19.02
N ARG A 423 -2.14 -5.44 -18.33
CA ARG A 423 -3.39 -5.54 -17.55
C ARG A 423 -4.60 -6.04 -18.34
N LEU A 424 -4.70 -5.77 -19.65
CA LEU A 424 -5.80 -6.28 -20.47
C LEU A 424 -5.80 -7.82 -20.59
N GLY A 425 -4.64 -8.46 -20.46
CA GLY A 425 -4.54 -9.93 -20.45
C GLY A 425 -5.33 -10.56 -19.30
N LEU A 426 -5.53 -9.84 -18.19
CA LEU A 426 -6.29 -10.30 -17.03
C LEU A 426 -7.79 -10.41 -17.33
N LEU A 427 -8.33 -9.65 -18.28
CA LEU A 427 -9.70 -9.87 -18.76
C LEU A 427 -9.82 -11.25 -19.44
N GLY A 428 -8.83 -11.62 -20.26
CA GLY A 428 -8.77 -12.94 -20.86
C GLY A 428 -8.63 -14.05 -19.81
N TRP A 429 -7.85 -13.79 -18.75
CA TRP A 429 -7.74 -14.70 -17.60
C TRP A 429 -9.10 -14.87 -16.90
N ASN A 430 -9.82 -13.78 -16.60
CA ASN A 430 -11.14 -13.83 -15.97
C ASN A 430 -12.14 -14.63 -16.81
N ILE A 431 -12.19 -14.40 -18.13
CA ILE A 431 -13.09 -15.14 -19.03
C ILE A 431 -12.85 -16.67 -18.99
N VAL A 432 -11.61 -17.10 -18.78
CA VAL A 432 -11.23 -18.52 -18.82
C VAL A 432 -11.32 -19.19 -17.45
N PHE A 433 -10.96 -18.50 -16.37
CA PHE A 433 -10.72 -19.11 -15.06
C PHE A 433 -11.62 -18.62 -13.93
N MET A 434 -12.35 -17.51 -14.10
CA MET A 434 -13.25 -17.03 -13.07
C MET A 434 -14.61 -17.73 -13.22
N ASP A 435 -14.96 -18.58 -12.25
CA ASP A 435 -16.33 -19.06 -12.09
C ASP A 435 -17.17 -17.91 -11.52
N THR A 436 -18.29 -17.59 -12.16
CA THR A 436 -19.21 -16.54 -11.71
C THR A 436 -20.51 -17.11 -11.13
N ALA A 437 -20.57 -18.42 -10.88
CA ALA A 437 -21.70 -19.04 -10.21
C ALA A 437 -21.77 -18.56 -8.74
N PRO A 438 -22.97 -18.33 -8.20
CA PRO A 438 -23.10 -18.00 -6.77
C PRO A 438 -22.67 -19.17 -5.89
N LEU A 439 -22.32 -18.89 -4.64
CA LEU A 439 -21.93 -19.91 -3.68
C LEU A 439 -23.07 -20.92 -3.47
N ASP A 440 -22.82 -22.18 -3.81
CA ASP A 440 -23.78 -23.25 -3.58
C ASP A 440 -23.80 -23.65 -2.09
N LEU A 441 -24.79 -23.18 -1.35
CA LEU A 441 -25.00 -23.53 0.06
C LEU A 441 -25.89 -24.77 0.25
N THR A 442 -26.19 -25.52 -0.81
CA THR A 442 -26.94 -26.77 -0.68
C THR A 442 -26.05 -27.88 -0.12
N LEU A 443 -26.57 -28.61 0.87
CA LEU A 443 -25.84 -29.74 1.44
C LEU A 443 -25.82 -30.89 0.44
N PRO A 444 -24.64 -31.42 0.06
CA PRO A 444 -24.56 -32.58 -0.81
C PRO A 444 -25.26 -33.79 -0.18
N SER A 445 -26.02 -34.55 -0.98
CA SER A 445 -26.77 -35.72 -0.48
C SER A 445 -25.89 -36.78 0.20
N ALA A 446 -24.63 -36.89 -0.21
CA ALA A 446 -23.63 -37.77 0.41
C ALA A 446 -23.27 -37.37 1.86
N LEU A 447 -23.56 -36.13 2.27
CA LEU A 447 -23.26 -35.56 3.59
C LEU A 447 -24.48 -35.44 4.51
N GLU A 448 -25.70 -35.71 4.02
CA GLU A 448 -26.96 -35.61 4.81
C GLU A 448 -26.95 -36.41 6.13
N ARG A 449 -26.18 -37.51 6.19
CA ARG A 449 -26.06 -38.34 7.40
C ARG A 449 -24.86 -38.00 8.29
N LYS A 450 -24.01 -37.08 7.85
CA LYS A 450 -22.75 -36.70 8.52
C LYS A 450 -22.79 -35.28 9.07
N VAL A 451 -23.62 -34.42 8.49
CA VAL A 451 -23.83 -33.04 8.94
C VAL A 451 -25.10 -32.99 9.78
N ASP A 452 -24.93 -32.79 11.09
CA ASP A 452 -26.05 -32.69 12.04
C ASP A 452 -26.64 -31.26 12.08
N ASP A 453 -25.78 -30.25 11.91
CA ASP A 453 -26.14 -28.83 11.88
C ASP A 453 -25.82 -28.22 10.50
N VAL A 454 -26.86 -28.06 9.67
CA VAL A 454 -26.73 -27.54 8.31
C VAL A 454 -26.47 -26.04 8.30
N GLU A 455 -27.06 -25.27 9.21
CA GLU A 455 -26.88 -23.82 9.27
C GLU A 455 -25.44 -23.48 9.64
N LYS A 456 -24.86 -24.20 10.61
CA LYS A 456 -23.45 -24.06 10.97
C LYS A 456 -22.52 -24.47 9.83
N TRP A 457 -22.83 -25.54 9.10
CA TRP A 457 -22.08 -25.93 7.91
C TRP A 457 -22.11 -24.85 6.82
N GLN A 458 -23.29 -24.27 6.55
CA GLN A 458 -23.46 -23.20 5.56
C GLN A 458 -22.67 -21.95 5.94
N LYS A 459 -22.74 -21.55 7.22
CA LYS A 459 -21.96 -20.43 7.75
C LYS A 459 -20.46 -20.67 7.63
N GLY A 460 -20.00 -21.87 7.99
CA GLY A 460 -18.60 -22.28 7.83
C GLY A 460 -18.15 -22.25 6.37
N LYS A 461 -18.97 -22.76 5.45
CA LYS A 461 -18.71 -22.71 4.01
C LYS A 461 -18.58 -21.28 3.50
N TYR A 462 -19.51 -20.41 3.89
CA TYR A 462 -19.50 -19.00 3.52
C TYR A 462 -18.21 -18.29 3.96
N LEU A 463 -17.81 -18.48 5.22
CA LEU A 463 -16.60 -17.88 5.76
C LEU A 463 -15.33 -18.45 5.11
N VAL A 464 -15.24 -19.77 4.92
CA VAL A 464 -14.05 -20.43 4.33
C VAL A 464 -13.89 -20.12 2.83
N ALA A 465 -14.99 -20.06 2.07
CA ALA A 465 -14.96 -19.82 0.63
C ALA A 465 -14.94 -18.33 0.25
N GLY A 466 -15.57 -17.49 1.06
CA GLY A 466 -15.66 -16.03 0.86
C GLY A 466 -14.48 -15.30 1.49
N LEU A 467 -14.73 -14.57 2.58
CA LEU A 467 -13.75 -13.68 3.21
C LEU A 467 -12.52 -14.41 3.77
N GLY A 468 -12.66 -15.61 4.31
CA GLY A 468 -11.51 -16.39 4.78
C GLY A 468 -10.67 -17.00 3.67
N HIS A 469 -11.17 -17.01 2.43
CA HIS A 469 -10.48 -17.39 1.17
C HIS A 469 -9.48 -18.55 1.27
N CYS A 470 -9.77 -19.56 2.10
CA CYS A 470 -8.78 -20.55 2.50
C CYS A 470 -8.25 -21.37 1.29
N SER A 471 -9.07 -21.46 0.24
CA SER A 471 -8.72 -22.13 -1.02
C SER A 471 -7.56 -21.44 -1.74
N GLU A 472 -7.38 -20.12 -1.58
CA GLU A 472 -6.35 -19.34 -2.27
C GLU A 472 -4.94 -19.76 -1.86
N CYS A 473 -4.78 -20.19 -0.59
CA CYS A 473 -3.53 -20.70 -0.07
C CYS A 473 -3.45 -22.24 -0.11
N HIS A 474 -4.53 -22.92 0.26
CA HIS A 474 -4.51 -24.36 0.47
C HIS A 474 -4.89 -25.19 -0.78
N THR A 475 -4.94 -24.61 -1.98
CA THR A 475 -5.29 -25.34 -3.21
C THR A 475 -4.17 -25.21 -4.25
N PRO A 476 -3.78 -26.30 -4.94
CA PRO A 476 -2.82 -26.24 -6.03
C PRO A 476 -3.26 -25.26 -7.13
N ARG A 477 -2.28 -24.58 -7.74
CA ARG A 477 -2.51 -23.67 -8.87
C ARG A 477 -1.93 -24.24 -10.16
N ASN A 478 -2.63 -24.00 -11.27
CA ASN A 478 -2.15 -24.36 -12.60
C ASN A 478 -1.06 -23.38 -13.09
N ILE A 479 -0.53 -23.60 -14.30
CA ILE A 479 0.54 -22.75 -14.88
C ILE A 479 0.14 -21.27 -15.06
N ALA A 480 -1.16 -20.97 -15.14
CA ALA A 480 -1.70 -19.62 -15.23
C ALA A 480 -2.03 -19.02 -13.84
N GLN A 481 -1.60 -19.67 -12.76
CA GLN A 481 -1.85 -19.31 -11.36
C GLN A 481 -3.33 -19.33 -10.94
N ALA A 482 -4.20 -19.99 -11.71
CA ALA A 482 -5.59 -20.23 -11.31
C ALA A 482 -5.72 -21.48 -10.43
N LEU A 483 -6.67 -21.47 -9.50
CA LEU A 483 -6.92 -22.58 -8.58
C LEU A 483 -7.41 -23.83 -9.33
N GLU A 484 -6.92 -25.00 -8.93
CA GLU A 484 -7.43 -26.27 -9.40
C GLU A 484 -8.61 -26.75 -8.53
N GLU A 485 -9.84 -26.35 -8.85
CA GLU A 485 -11.05 -26.63 -8.04
C GLU A 485 -11.25 -28.12 -7.66
N LYS A 486 -10.90 -29.04 -8.56
CA LYS A 486 -11.01 -30.50 -8.30
C LYS A 486 -10.01 -30.99 -7.26
N ARG A 487 -9.04 -30.15 -6.90
CA ARG A 487 -7.98 -30.41 -5.93
C ARG A 487 -8.05 -29.41 -4.78
N ILE A 488 -9.22 -28.81 -4.54
CA ILE A 488 -9.44 -27.86 -3.46
C ILE A 488 -8.90 -28.41 -2.13
N PHE A 489 -8.19 -27.56 -1.40
CA PHE A 489 -7.61 -27.89 -0.09
C PHE A 489 -6.51 -28.96 -0.07
N GLN A 490 -5.96 -29.38 -1.22
CA GLN A 490 -4.85 -30.36 -1.27
C GLN A 490 -3.45 -29.78 -0.99
N GLY A 491 -3.37 -28.51 -0.59
CA GLY A 491 -2.16 -27.78 -0.25
C GLY A 491 -1.46 -27.14 -1.46
N ASN A 492 -0.58 -26.19 -1.19
CA ASN A 492 0.21 -25.50 -2.21
C ASN A 492 1.49 -24.90 -1.60
N ILE A 493 2.53 -24.69 -2.40
CA ILE A 493 3.75 -24.00 -1.95
C ILE A 493 3.59 -22.49 -2.19
N ILE A 494 3.77 -21.71 -1.13
CA ILE A 494 3.66 -20.23 -1.11
C ILE A 494 4.81 -19.69 -0.26
N ASP A 495 5.57 -18.74 -0.79
CA ASP A 495 6.71 -18.09 -0.12
C ASP A 495 7.72 -19.07 0.52
N GLY A 496 7.96 -20.20 -0.15
CA GLY A 496 8.89 -21.24 0.32
C GLY A 496 8.34 -22.10 1.47
N TRP A 497 7.09 -21.91 1.88
CA TRP A 497 6.37 -22.77 2.81
C TRP A 497 5.29 -23.57 2.08
N ASN A 498 4.96 -24.76 2.59
CA ASN A 498 3.80 -25.50 2.11
C ASN A 498 2.60 -25.09 2.96
N ALA A 499 1.58 -24.46 2.37
CA ALA A 499 0.26 -24.37 2.97
C ALA A 499 -0.33 -25.79 2.94
N PRO A 500 -0.41 -26.48 4.10
CA PRO A 500 -0.68 -27.91 4.14
C PRO A 500 -2.05 -28.27 3.57
N GLY A 501 -2.26 -29.52 3.18
CA GLY A 501 -3.57 -29.99 2.77
C GLY A 501 -4.58 -29.90 3.93
N ILE A 502 -5.64 -29.12 3.77
CA ILE A 502 -6.73 -29.00 4.76
C ILE A 502 -7.99 -29.76 4.30
N THR A 503 -7.81 -30.79 3.47
CA THR A 503 -8.93 -31.64 3.08
C THR A 503 -9.55 -32.33 4.30
N ALA A 504 -10.85 -32.60 4.26
CA ALA A 504 -11.56 -33.31 5.33
C ALA A 504 -10.92 -34.68 5.63
N THR A 505 -10.42 -35.34 4.58
CA THR A 505 -9.68 -36.61 4.73
C THR A 505 -8.37 -36.43 5.48
N GLU A 506 -7.53 -35.49 5.06
CA GLU A 506 -6.21 -35.29 5.68
C GLU A 506 -6.36 -34.79 7.13
N LEU A 507 -7.25 -33.83 7.39
CA LEU A 507 -7.56 -33.37 8.74
C LEU A 507 -8.04 -34.53 9.64
N PHE A 508 -8.92 -35.39 9.13
CA PHE A 508 -9.37 -36.56 9.87
C PHE A 508 -8.23 -37.56 10.14
N VAL A 509 -7.42 -37.88 9.13
CA VAL A 509 -6.30 -38.83 9.23
C VAL A 509 -5.24 -38.33 10.21
N ASP A 510 -4.91 -37.04 10.15
CA ASP A 510 -4.01 -36.36 11.09
C ASP A 510 -4.63 -36.20 12.49
N GLY A 511 -5.90 -36.59 12.65
CA GLY A 511 -6.61 -36.68 13.92
C GLY A 511 -7.04 -35.32 14.47
N TRP A 512 -7.23 -34.32 13.63
CA TRP A 512 -7.89 -33.07 13.99
C TRP A 512 -9.35 -33.33 14.35
N ASP A 513 -9.84 -32.55 15.31
CA ASP A 513 -11.24 -32.49 15.71
C ASP A 513 -11.69 -31.04 15.83
N ILE A 514 -12.97 -30.85 16.11
CA ILE A 514 -13.57 -29.51 16.14
C ILE A 514 -12.86 -28.60 17.13
N THR A 515 -12.52 -29.11 18.32
CA THR A 515 -11.88 -28.33 19.38
C THR A 515 -10.45 -27.95 18.99
N SER A 516 -9.64 -28.93 18.60
CA SER A 516 -8.22 -28.70 18.25
C SER A 516 -8.06 -27.80 17.03
N LEU A 517 -8.93 -27.90 16.03
CA LEU A 517 -8.89 -27.03 14.86
C LEU A 517 -9.39 -25.62 15.19
N THR A 518 -10.46 -25.50 15.97
CA THR A 518 -10.98 -24.19 16.42
C THR A 518 -9.94 -23.46 17.28
N ASP A 519 -9.33 -24.14 18.24
CA ASP A 519 -8.30 -23.54 19.10
C ASP A 519 -7.07 -23.11 18.29
N PHE A 520 -6.66 -23.93 17.31
CA PHE A 520 -5.54 -23.59 16.42
C PHE A 520 -5.85 -22.34 15.59
N LEU A 521 -7.01 -22.29 14.92
CA LEU A 521 -7.38 -21.17 14.07
C LEU A 521 -7.64 -19.89 14.88
N HIS A 522 -8.20 -19.99 16.08
CA HIS A 522 -8.54 -18.82 16.90
C HIS A 522 -7.35 -18.27 17.70
N THR A 523 -6.44 -19.14 18.15
CA THR A 523 -5.36 -18.75 19.10
C THR A 523 -3.95 -18.99 18.58
N GLY A 524 -3.82 -19.65 17.42
CA GLY A 524 -2.53 -20.11 16.91
C GLY A 524 -1.96 -21.31 17.64
N HIS A 525 -2.68 -21.88 18.61
CA HIS A 525 -2.19 -22.97 19.45
C HIS A 525 -3.27 -24.02 19.68
N SER A 526 -2.89 -25.29 19.58
CA SER A 526 -3.75 -26.41 19.98
C SER A 526 -2.95 -27.62 20.42
N SER A 527 -3.66 -28.69 20.79
CA SER A 527 -3.05 -30.00 21.06
C SER A 527 -2.32 -30.61 19.85
N LYS A 528 -2.50 -30.04 18.65
CA LYS A 528 -1.85 -30.45 17.40
C LYS A 528 -0.63 -29.59 17.03
N GLY A 529 -0.28 -28.58 17.83
CA GLY A 529 0.88 -27.72 17.60
C GLY A 529 0.51 -26.24 17.54
N SER A 530 1.44 -25.44 17.02
CA SER A 530 1.30 -23.99 16.91
C SER A 530 1.47 -23.51 15.48
N ALA A 531 0.82 -22.40 15.15
CA ALA A 531 0.93 -21.76 13.85
C ALA A 531 2.30 -21.06 13.68
N PHE A 532 2.77 -21.05 12.44
CA PHE A 532 4.01 -20.39 12.02
C PHE A 532 3.91 -19.93 10.57
N ALA A 533 4.88 -19.12 10.13
CA ALA A 533 4.91 -18.49 8.80
C ALA A 533 3.59 -17.76 8.49
N GLY A 534 3.15 -17.72 7.24
CA GLY A 534 1.96 -16.96 6.83
C GLY A 534 0.68 -17.32 7.61
N MET A 535 0.55 -18.55 8.13
CA MET A 535 -0.61 -18.90 8.97
C MET A 535 -0.60 -18.15 10.31
N ALA A 536 0.59 -17.84 10.87
CA ALA A 536 0.67 -17.00 12.06
C ALA A 536 0.17 -15.58 11.75
N ASP A 537 0.51 -15.03 10.58
CA ASP A 537 0.04 -13.69 10.17
C ASP A 537 -1.48 -13.65 9.99
N VAL A 538 -2.04 -14.66 9.31
CA VAL A 538 -3.50 -14.83 9.15
C VAL A 538 -4.19 -14.90 10.51
N ILE A 539 -3.65 -15.66 11.47
CA ILE A 539 -4.28 -15.75 12.80
C ILE A 539 -4.18 -14.43 13.54
N LYS A 540 -3.02 -13.80 13.53
CA LYS A 540 -2.74 -12.53 14.22
C LYS A 540 -3.63 -11.39 13.72
N ASN A 541 -3.81 -11.28 12.41
CA ASN A 541 -4.45 -10.13 11.77
C ASN A 541 -5.94 -10.38 11.41
N SER A 542 -6.37 -11.65 11.40
CA SER A 542 -7.72 -12.06 11.02
C SER A 542 -8.38 -12.96 12.06
N LEU A 543 -8.03 -14.26 12.08
CA LEU A 543 -8.87 -15.28 12.73
C LEU A 543 -8.96 -15.13 14.26
N SER A 544 -7.94 -14.57 14.92
CA SER A 544 -7.98 -14.29 16.36
C SER A 544 -8.92 -13.15 16.75
N LEU A 545 -9.27 -12.29 15.79
CA LEU A 545 -10.21 -11.17 15.95
C LEU A 545 -11.65 -11.58 15.63
N MET A 546 -11.84 -12.77 15.07
CA MET A 546 -13.16 -13.34 14.82
C MET A 546 -13.76 -13.95 16.09
N THR A 547 -15.09 -14.11 16.10
CA THR A 547 -15.76 -14.81 17.19
C THR A 547 -15.39 -16.30 17.15
N ARG A 548 -15.25 -16.91 18.33
CA ARG A 548 -14.93 -18.34 18.42
C ARG A 548 -16.01 -19.23 17.77
N ASP A 549 -17.26 -18.80 17.79
CA ASP A 549 -18.38 -19.52 17.15
C ASP A 549 -18.25 -19.56 15.62
N ASP A 550 -17.74 -18.48 15.00
CA ASP A 550 -17.48 -18.42 13.56
C ASP A 550 -16.30 -19.30 13.17
N ILE A 551 -15.20 -19.26 13.95
CA ILE A 551 -14.06 -20.15 13.76
C ILE A 551 -14.47 -21.62 13.95
N GLU A 552 -15.38 -21.90 14.89
CA GLU A 552 -15.92 -23.23 15.09
C GLU A 552 -16.80 -23.66 13.90
N ALA A 553 -17.58 -22.75 13.30
CA ALA A 553 -18.32 -23.03 12.06
C ALA A 553 -17.37 -23.34 10.89
N MET A 554 -16.28 -22.57 10.71
CA MET A 554 -15.25 -22.85 9.71
C MET A 554 -14.62 -24.23 9.92
N SER A 555 -14.24 -24.54 11.16
CA SER A 555 -13.67 -25.83 11.54
C SER A 555 -14.65 -26.99 11.29
N TYR A 556 -15.93 -26.77 11.59
CA TYR A 556 -17.00 -27.75 11.36
C TYR A 556 -17.17 -28.05 9.86
N TYR A 557 -17.18 -27.02 9.02
CA TYR A 557 -17.22 -27.17 7.56
C TYR A 557 -16.01 -27.95 7.01
N LEU A 558 -14.79 -27.54 7.39
CA LEU A 558 -13.55 -28.18 6.92
C LEU A 558 -13.47 -29.67 7.29
N LEU A 559 -13.92 -30.04 8.49
CA LEU A 559 -13.94 -31.43 8.96
C LEU A 559 -15.07 -32.26 8.36
N ALA A 560 -16.25 -31.67 8.14
CA ALA A 560 -17.38 -32.35 7.53
C ALA A 560 -17.15 -32.61 6.03
N GLY A 561 -16.50 -31.65 5.35
CA GLY A 561 -16.21 -31.69 3.94
C GLY A 561 -17.33 -31.18 3.04
N ASP A 562 -17.10 -31.31 1.72
CA ASP A 562 -17.97 -30.86 0.63
C ASP A 562 -17.76 -31.71 -0.64
N THR A 563 -18.44 -31.38 -1.74
CA THR A 563 -18.46 -32.12 -3.03
C THR A 563 -17.06 -32.45 -3.57
N ASN A 564 -16.13 -31.51 -3.53
CA ASN A 564 -14.73 -31.71 -3.95
C ASN A 564 -13.75 -31.91 -2.78
N ASN A 565 -14.28 -32.01 -1.56
CA ASN A 565 -13.51 -32.15 -0.32
C ASN A 565 -14.23 -33.13 0.65
N PHE A 566 -14.53 -34.35 0.22
CA PHE A 566 -15.20 -35.31 1.10
C PHE A 566 -14.20 -36.14 1.92
N LEU A 567 -14.63 -36.58 3.10
CA LEU A 567 -13.93 -37.61 3.87
C LEU A 567 -14.02 -38.95 3.13
N ALA A 568 -12.89 -39.43 2.61
CA ALA A 568 -12.80 -40.68 1.85
C ALA A 568 -13.23 -41.88 2.71
N GLU A 569 -14.02 -42.77 2.12
CA GLU A 569 -14.48 -43.98 2.81
C GLU A 569 -13.30 -44.87 3.22
N GLY A 570 -13.35 -45.40 4.44
CA GLY A 570 -12.29 -46.26 4.98
C GLY A 570 -11.06 -45.53 5.50
N SER A 571 -11.03 -44.19 5.48
CA SER A 571 -9.97 -43.40 6.13
C SER A 571 -9.85 -43.76 7.61
N GLN A 572 -8.63 -43.86 8.11
CA GLN A 572 -8.33 -44.16 9.51
C GLN A 572 -7.45 -43.08 10.12
N ARG A 573 -7.71 -42.75 11.39
CA ARG A 573 -6.88 -41.83 12.14
C ARG A 573 -5.52 -42.47 12.41
N LEU A 574 -4.46 -41.72 12.18
CA LEU A 574 -3.12 -42.11 12.59
C LEU A 574 -3.05 -42.21 14.12
N GLN A 575 -2.32 -43.22 14.59
CA GLN A 575 -2.11 -43.48 16.02
C GLN A 575 -0.61 -43.55 16.30
N PRO A 576 0.05 -42.40 16.52
CA PRO A 576 1.47 -42.38 16.88
C PRO A 576 1.74 -43.21 18.12
N SER A 577 2.76 -44.06 18.05
CA SER A 577 3.15 -44.93 19.17
C SER A 577 3.96 -44.18 20.24
N GLY A 578 4.55 -43.03 19.88
CA GLY A 578 5.63 -42.43 20.65
C GLY A 578 6.93 -43.23 20.51
N PHE A 579 8.02 -42.75 21.11
CA PHE A 579 9.25 -43.54 21.13
C PHE A 579 9.09 -44.78 22.02
N THR A 580 9.28 -45.95 21.41
CA THR A 580 9.27 -47.25 22.08
C THR A 580 10.66 -47.65 22.56
N ASP A 581 10.79 -48.72 23.35
CA ASP A 581 12.10 -49.26 23.77
C ASP A 581 13.03 -49.54 22.58
N ALA A 582 12.46 -49.99 21.45
CA ALA A 582 13.23 -50.21 20.23
C ALA A 582 13.69 -48.88 19.60
N ALA A 583 12.88 -47.84 19.66
CA ALA A 583 13.25 -46.50 19.20
C ALA A 583 14.43 -45.95 20.03
N TYR A 584 14.36 -46.05 21.36
CA TYR A 584 15.40 -45.59 22.29
C TYR A 584 16.74 -46.31 22.11
N GLN A 585 16.74 -47.54 21.60
CA GLN A 585 17.94 -48.33 21.34
C GLN A 585 18.54 -48.10 19.94
N SER A 586 17.87 -47.34 19.07
CA SER A 586 18.34 -47.08 17.71
C SER A 586 19.48 -46.04 17.66
N ASP A 587 20.41 -46.20 16.72
CA ASP A 587 21.53 -45.25 16.55
C ASP A 587 21.05 -43.83 16.22
N ILE A 588 19.94 -43.70 15.49
CA ILE A 588 19.37 -42.41 15.12
C ILE A 588 18.74 -41.68 16.32
N TYR A 589 18.26 -42.40 17.33
CA TYR A 589 17.73 -41.78 18.56
C TYR A 589 18.80 -40.99 19.31
N GLN A 590 20.06 -41.45 19.31
CA GLN A 590 21.15 -40.66 19.92
C GLN A 590 21.34 -39.33 19.21
N THR A 591 21.21 -39.31 17.88
CA THR A 591 21.25 -38.06 17.11
C THR A 591 20.07 -37.17 17.52
N TYR A 592 18.84 -37.71 17.52
CA TYR A 592 17.64 -36.99 17.97
C TYR A 592 17.82 -36.38 19.36
N ASN A 593 18.32 -37.14 20.33
CA ASN A 593 18.42 -36.66 21.70
C ASN A 593 19.45 -35.51 21.81
N GLN A 594 20.54 -35.58 21.06
CA GLN A 594 21.59 -34.56 21.04
C GLN A 594 21.18 -33.29 20.30
N THR A 595 20.37 -33.39 19.24
CA THR A 595 20.01 -32.24 18.39
C THR A 595 18.65 -31.64 18.74
N CYS A 596 17.65 -32.47 19.02
CA CYS A 596 16.24 -32.08 19.16
C CYS A 596 15.71 -32.27 20.59
N GLY A 597 16.13 -33.33 21.28
CA GLY A 597 15.58 -33.75 22.58
C GLY A 597 15.75 -32.74 23.71
N ALA A 598 16.78 -31.89 23.64
CA ALA A 598 16.98 -30.81 24.62
C ALA A 598 15.80 -29.82 24.67
N CYS A 599 15.18 -29.55 23.52
CA CYS A 599 14.04 -28.63 23.41
C CYS A 599 12.71 -29.41 23.36
N HIS A 600 12.60 -30.40 22.46
CA HIS A 600 11.36 -31.15 22.23
C HIS A 600 11.11 -32.30 23.21
N GLY A 601 12.00 -32.49 24.19
CA GLY A 601 11.94 -33.58 25.16
C GLY A 601 12.52 -34.88 24.62
N GLU A 602 13.06 -35.71 25.51
CA GLU A 602 13.62 -37.02 25.14
C GLU A 602 12.55 -37.99 24.61
N ASP A 603 11.27 -37.72 24.93
CA ASP A 603 10.08 -38.47 24.51
C ASP A 603 9.29 -37.77 23.38
N GLY A 604 9.76 -36.62 22.89
CA GLY A 604 9.13 -35.86 21.81
C GLY A 604 7.82 -35.16 22.17
N LYS A 605 7.45 -35.08 23.45
CA LYS A 605 6.21 -34.42 23.90
C LYS A 605 6.30 -32.91 24.01
N GLY A 606 7.45 -32.33 23.67
CA GLY A 606 7.69 -30.90 23.82
C GLY A 606 7.98 -30.50 25.27
N ARG A 607 8.27 -29.22 25.47
CA ARG A 607 8.46 -28.59 26.77
C ARG A 607 7.86 -27.21 26.68
N ASP A 608 6.75 -26.95 27.36
CA ASP A 608 6.11 -25.64 27.37
C ASP A 608 6.87 -24.66 28.29
N PRO A 609 7.20 -23.42 27.89
CA PRO A 609 7.01 -22.77 26.58
C PRO A 609 8.30 -22.78 25.70
N ILE A 610 9.14 -23.81 25.83
CA ILE A 610 10.41 -23.93 25.09
C ILE A 610 10.18 -24.37 23.65
N ALA A 611 9.50 -25.49 23.44
CA ALA A 611 9.26 -26.06 22.12
C ALA A 611 7.96 -26.89 22.08
N PRO A 612 7.25 -26.91 20.94
CA PRO A 612 6.01 -27.64 20.80
C PRO A 612 6.22 -29.15 20.87
N THR A 613 5.14 -29.88 21.17
CA THR A 613 5.11 -31.33 21.01
C THR A 613 5.40 -31.71 19.55
N LEU A 614 6.21 -32.75 19.35
CA LEU A 614 6.37 -33.44 18.07
C LEU A 614 5.44 -34.66 18.00
N LEU A 615 5.08 -35.24 19.16
CA LEU A 615 4.08 -36.29 19.26
C LEU A 615 2.69 -35.73 18.94
N ASN A 616 2.00 -36.38 18.01
CA ASN A 616 0.65 -36.01 17.58
C ASN A 616 0.57 -34.57 17.00
N ASN A 617 1.69 -34.04 16.52
CA ASN A 617 1.77 -32.72 15.91
C ASN A 617 1.28 -32.75 14.46
N GLY A 618 0.44 -31.81 14.06
CA GLY A 618 -0.16 -31.75 12.73
C GLY A 618 0.85 -31.76 11.58
N ILE A 619 1.99 -31.07 11.71
CA ILE A 619 3.03 -31.06 10.65
C ILE A 619 3.82 -32.37 10.60
N ILE A 620 4.11 -32.97 11.76
CA ILE A 620 4.80 -34.27 11.84
C ILE A 620 3.88 -35.38 11.33
N MET A 621 2.59 -35.25 11.60
CA MET A 621 1.55 -36.15 11.12
C MET A 621 1.20 -35.90 9.67
N HIS A 622 1.46 -34.76 9.06
CA HIS A 622 0.98 -34.45 7.71
C HIS A 622 1.56 -35.37 6.62
N GLN A 623 0.81 -35.67 5.56
CA GLN A 623 1.25 -36.59 4.50
C GLN A 623 2.51 -36.09 3.78
N ASP A 624 2.54 -34.81 3.42
CA ASP A 624 3.69 -34.17 2.79
C ASP A 624 4.76 -33.82 3.84
N PRO A 625 6.01 -34.31 3.70
CA PRO A 625 7.09 -33.99 4.62
C PRO A 625 7.71 -32.60 4.42
N PHE A 626 7.30 -31.83 3.40
CA PHE A 626 7.94 -30.56 3.03
C PHE A 626 8.15 -29.64 4.23
N ASN A 627 7.10 -29.32 5.01
CA ASN A 627 7.24 -28.41 6.15
C ASN A 627 8.12 -28.99 7.27
N THR A 628 8.09 -30.31 7.51
CA THR A 628 8.99 -30.93 8.49
C THR A 628 10.45 -30.72 8.07
N ILE A 629 10.75 -30.87 6.77
CA ILE A 629 12.09 -30.65 6.20
C ILE A 629 12.46 -29.16 6.25
N ALA A 630 11.60 -28.29 5.73
CA ALA A 630 11.85 -26.86 5.64
C ALA A 630 12.10 -26.22 7.02
N VAL A 631 11.31 -26.57 8.03
CA VAL A 631 11.51 -26.13 9.43
C VAL A 631 12.88 -26.56 9.96
N THR A 632 13.34 -27.77 9.66
CA THR A 632 14.65 -28.24 10.13
C THR A 632 15.83 -27.58 9.41
N ILE A 633 15.70 -27.29 8.11
CA ILE A 633 16.74 -26.62 7.34
C ILE A 633 16.82 -25.15 7.75
N ARG A 634 15.70 -24.42 7.70
CA ARG A 634 15.66 -22.96 7.93
C ARG A 634 15.66 -22.58 9.42
N GLY A 635 15.20 -23.46 10.28
CA GLY A 635 14.78 -23.09 11.63
C GLY A 635 13.44 -22.36 11.63
N LEU A 636 13.02 -21.88 12.81
CA LEU A 636 11.80 -21.10 13.00
C LEU A 636 12.08 -19.93 13.93
N GLN A 637 11.53 -18.77 13.59
CA GLN A 637 11.45 -17.65 14.52
C GLN A 637 10.27 -17.85 15.48
N PRO A 638 10.34 -17.30 16.70
CA PRO A 638 9.18 -17.23 17.57
C PRO A 638 8.04 -16.49 16.86
N THR A 639 6.84 -17.08 16.88
CA THR A 639 5.63 -16.44 16.38
C THR A 639 5.01 -15.65 17.53
N TYR A 640 4.78 -14.35 17.36
CA TYR A 640 4.33 -13.48 18.46
C TYR A 640 2.79 -13.44 18.55
N LEU A 641 2.16 -14.60 18.70
CA LEU A 641 0.70 -14.74 18.72
C LEU A 641 0.14 -14.60 20.14
N ASP A 642 0.81 -15.16 21.13
CA ASP A 642 0.40 -15.10 22.53
C ASP A 642 1.61 -14.82 23.42
N LYS A 643 1.59 -13.68 24.13
CA LYS A 643 2.69 -13.25 25.01
C LYS A 643 3.09 -14.31 26.04
N ASP A 644 2.16 -15.17 26.45
CA ASP A 644 2.36 -16.16 27.51
C ASP A 644 2.67 -17.58 26.97
N ARG A 645 2.51 -17.82 25.66
CA ARG A 645 2.60 -19.17 25.06
C ARG A 645 3.56 -19.31 23.87
N ASN A 646 4.31 -18.27 23.53
CA ASN A 646 5.25 -18.33 22.41
C ASN A 646 6.43 -19.27 22.69
N PHE A 647 6.76 -20.12 21.71
CA PHE A 647 7.93 -20.98 21.76
C PHE A 647 9.24 -20.24 21.47
N MET A 648 10.37 -20.80 21.94
CA MET A 648 11.70 -20.28 21.61
C MET A 648 11.99 -20.45 20.10
N PRO A 649 12.87 -19.61 19.51
CA PRO A 649 13.35 -19.83 18.15
C PRO A 649 13.96 -21.23 18.00
N MET A 650 13.62 -21.90 16.91
CA MET A 650 14.23 -23.16 16.51
C MET A 650 15.46 -22.87 15.65
N ALA A 651 16.60 -23.47 16.01
CA ALA A 651 17.84 -23.33 15.26
C ALA A 651 17.75 -23.98 13.86
N SER A 652 18.48 -23.42 12.91
CA SER A 652 18.72 -24.03 11.59
C SER A 652 19.72 -25.18 11.72
N PHE A 653 19.46 -26.27 11.01
CA PHE A 653 20.38 -27.42 10.87
C PHE A 653 20.99 -27.52 9.47
N GLU A 654 20.83 -26.49 8.64
CA GLU A 654 21.30 -26.39 7.25
C GLU A 654 22.74 -26.87 7.09
N ASP A 655 23.66 -26.32 7.89
CA ASP A 655 25.10 -26.58 7.84
C ASP A 655 25.58 -27.60 8.87
N ILE A 656 24.66 -28.16 9.67
CA ILE A 656 24.99 -29.04 10.79
C ILE A 656 24.83 -30.51 10.41
N LEU A 657 23.80 -30.86 9.65
CA LEU A 657 23.49 -32.23 9.27
C LEU A 657 23.47 -32.38 7.74
N SER A 658 24.04 -33.47 7.24
CA SER A 658 23.93 -33.82 5.83
C SER A 658 22.50 -34.20 5.46
N ASP A 659 22.12 -34.05 4.19
CA ASP A 659 20.79 -34.38 3.70
C ASP A 659 20.38 -35.84 4.04
N HIS A 660 21.34 -36.78 3.97
CA HIS A 660 21.11 -38.17 4.38
C HIS A 660 20.79 -38.28 5.87
N LYS A 661 21.55 -37.59 6.73
CA LYS A 661 21.34 -37.69 8.17
C LYS A 661 20.04 -37.01 8.60
N LEU A 662 19.71 -35.91 7.95
CA LEU A 662 18.46 -35.19 8.19
C LEU A 662 17.25 -36.02 7.73
N ALA A 663 17.33 -36.67 6.57
CA ALA A 663 16.30 -37.58 6.06
C ALA A 663 16.06 -38.77 7.01
N GLU A 664 17.12 -39.39 7.53
CA GLU A 664 17.02 -40.43 8.57
C GLU A 664 16.31 -39.92 9.83
N LEU A 665 16.70 -38.74 10.31
CA LEU A 665 16.17 -38.15 11.55
C LEU A 665 14.68 -37.81 11.41
N ILE A 666 14.31 -37.16 10.30
CA ILE A 666 12.92 -36.81 9.99
C ILE A 666 12.07 -38.07 9.81
N THR A 667 12.60 -39.10 9.13
CA THR A 667 11.92 -40.40 9.00
C THR A 667 11.66 -41.02 10.36
N PHE A 668 12.67 -41.05 11.24
CA PHE A 668 12.54 -41.57 12.59
C PHE A 668 11.46 -40.82 13.39
N VAL A 669 11.50 -39.49 13.40
CA VAL A 669 10.52 -38.64 14.10
C VAL A 669 9.11 -38.88 13.55
N ARG A 670 8.91 -38.81 12.23
CA ARG A 670 7.59 -38.96 11.60
C ARG A 670 7.02 -40.37 11.78
N SER A 671 7.87 -41.40 11.80
CA SER A 671 7.42 -42.78 12.01
C SER A 671 6.87 -43.02 13.42
N TYR A 672 7.60 -42.60 14.46
CA TYR A 672 7.18 -42.84 15.84
C TYR A 672 6.18 -41.80 16.36
N LEU A 673 6.41 -40.52 16.06
CA LEU A 673 5.66 -39.39 16.63
C LEU A 673 4.52 -38.92 15.73
N GLY A 674 4.55 -39.26 14.43
CA GLY A 674 3.50 -38.96 13.45
C GLY A 674 2.79 -40.18 12.87
N ALA A 675 3.22 -41.41 13.18
CA ALA A 675 2.73 -42.67 12.59
C ALA A 675 2.81 -42.74 11.05
N ARG A 676 3.76 -42.04 10.42
CA ARG A 676 3.94 -42.07 8.96
C ARG A 676 4.93 -43.15 8.55
N GLU A 677 4.50 -44.03 7.65
CA GLU A 677 5.31 -45.17 7.19
C GLU A 677 6.22 -44.83 6.01
N LYS A 678 5.85 -43.83 5.20
CA LYS A 678 6.65 -43.42 4.04
C LYS A 678 7.91 -42.69 4.53
N PRO A 679 9.12 -43.22 4.26
CA PRO A 679 10.36 -42.56 4.67
C PRO A 679 10.60 -41.29 3.85
N VAL A 680 11.27 -40.33 4.48
CA VAL A 680 11.86 -39.16 3.82
C VAL A 680 13.22 -39.58 3.28
N THR A 681 13.52 -39.23 2.03
CA THR A 681 14.78 -39.57 1.37
C THR A 681 15.74 -38.39 1.38
N ALA A 682 17.03 -38.66 1.19
CA ALA A 682 18.03 -37.59 1.02
C ALA A 682 17.73 -36.68 -0.18
N GLU A 683 17.11 -37.22 -1.24
CA GLU A 683 16.70 -36.45 -2.41
C GLU A 683 15.54 -35.49 -2.08
N ASP A 684 14.59 -35.91 -1.23
CA ASP A 684 13.52 -35.02 -0.76
C ASP A 684 14.12 -33.83 0.00
N VAL A 685 15.07 -34.09 0.91
CA VAL A 685 15.76 -33.05 1.68
C VAL A 685 16.53 -32.10 0.77
N LYS A 686 17.31 -32.66 -0.17
CA LYS A 686 18.07 -31.88 -1.14
C LYS A 686 17.17 -31.00 -2.01
N SER A 687 16.06 -31.55 -2.49
CA SER A 687 15.09 -30.81 -3.32
C SER A 687 14.46 -29.64 -2.55
N VAL A 688 14.08 -29.84 -1.28
CA VAL A 688 13.56 -28.75 -0.44
C VAL A 688 14.64 -27.70 -0.20
N ARG A 689 15.89 -28.11 0.07
CA ARG A 689 17.01 -27.19 0.24
C ARG A 689 17.24 -26.32 -0.99
N GLU A 690 17.38 -26.92 -2.17
CA GLU A 690 17.58 -26.19 -3.43
C GLU A 690 16.42 -25.23 -3.73
N GLN A 691 15.18 -25.59 -3.36
CA GLN A 691 14.01 -24.71 -3.47
C GLN A 691 14.10 -23.51 -2.52
N LEU A 692 14.49 -23.74 -1.26
CA LEU A 692 14.69 -22.68 -0.27
C LEU A 692 15.86 -21.75 -0.67
N GLU A 693 16.97 -22.31 -1.16
CA GLU A 693 18.13 -21.55 -1.65
C GLU A 693 17.74 -20.64 -2.80
N LYS A 694 17.02 -21.19 -3.79
CA LYS A 694 16.55 -20.43 -4.95
C LYS A 694 15.58 -19.32 -4.57
N ALA A 695 14.80 -19.51 -3.50
CA ALA A 695 13.87 -18.53 -2.97
C ALA A 695 14.54 -17.52 -2.02
N GLY A 696 15.85 -17.65 -1.75
CA GLY A 696 16.62 -16.72 -0.92
C GLY A 696 16.49 -16.94 0.58
N TYR A 697 16.16 -18.17 1.03
CA TYR A 697 15.82 -18.47 2.42
C TYR A 697 16.91 -19.24 3.22
N THR A 698 18.13 -19.41 2.69
CA THR A 698 19.17 -20.34 3.22
C THR A 698 20.49 -19.69 3.66
N GLU A 699 20.44 -18.59 4.42
CA GLU A 699 21.65 -17.98 5.02
C GLU A 699 21.44 -17.60 6.49
N GLY A 700 20.98 -18.55 7.31
CA GLY A 700 20.78 -18.37 8.75
C GLY A 700 19.39 -17.88 9.15
N LEU A 701 19.23 -17.45 10.41
CA LEU A 701 17.97 -16.99 11.03
C LEU A 701 17.45 -15.71 10.33
N HIS A 702 16.93 -15.87 9.11
CA HIS A 702 16.31 -14.81 8.35
C HIS A 702 15.00 -14.44 9.02
N THR A 703 15.01 -13.29 9.68
CA THR A 703 13.85 -12.43 9.73
C THR A 703 13.50 -12.10 8.27
N THR A 704 12.22 -11.95 7.97
CA THR A 704 11.62 -11.40 6.74
C THR A 704 12.14 -10.03 6.20
N PRO A 705 13.10 -9.28 6.82
CA PRO A 705 13.64 -8.03 6.28
C PRO A 705 14.54 -8.06 5.04
N TYR A 706 15.24 -9.15 4.69
CA TYR A 706 16.23 -9.09 3.61
C TYR A 706 15.61 -8.82 2.22
N MET A 707 14.31 -9.12 2.05
CA MET A 707 13.56 -8.75 0.85
C MET A 707 13.23 -7.25 0.77
N TYR A 708 13.19 -6.53 1.90
CA TYR A 708 12.90 -5.09 1.93
C TYR A 708 14.12 -4.21 1.68
N GLU A 709 15.35 -4.70 1.96
CA GLU A 709 16.59 -3.94 1.75
C GLU A 709 16.97 -3.77 0.26
N GLN A 710 16.49 -4.63 -0.63
CA GLN A 710 16.79 -4.54 -2.08
C GLN A 710 15.88 -3.57 -2.86
N ARG A 711 15.12 -2.69 -2.17
CA ARG A 711 14.27 -1.68 -2.82
C ARG A 711 15.02 -0.67 -3.71
N ASP A 712 16.36 -0.65 -3.67
CA ASP A 712 17.21 0.18 -4.56
C ASP A 712 18.14 -0.66 -5.46
N GLY A 713 17.56 -1.54 -6.28
CA GLY A 713 18.26 -2.34 -7.28
C GLY A 713 18.80 -1.58 -8.51
N ASN A 714 19.30 -0.34 -8.38
CA ASN A 714 20.06 0.34 -9.45
C ASN A 714 20.93 1.54 -8.98
N ILE A 715 21.68 1.40 -7.88
CA ILE A 715 22.93 2.15 -7.74
C ILE A 715 24.08 1.15 -7.75
N ASN A 716 24.59 0.93 -8.95
CA ASN A 716 25.84 0.23 -9.17
C ASN A 716 26.96 1.03 -8.49
N MET A 717 27.53 0.50 -7.39
CA MET A 717 28.78 0.97 -6.80
C MET A 717 29.88 -0.08 -7.00
N ASN A 718 30.01 -0.58 -8.23
CA ASN A 718 31.28 -0.75 -8.99
C ASN A 718 31.06 -1.53 -10.29
#